data_AF-A0A4R9JBG8-F1
#
_entry.id   AF-A0A4R9JBG8-F1
#
_cell.length_a   1.000
_cell.length_b   1.000
_cell.length_c   1.000
_cell.angle_alpha   90.00
_cell.angle_beta   90.00
_cell.angle_gamma   90.00
#
_symmetry.space_group_name_H-M   'P 1'
#
loop_
_entity.id
_entity.type
_entity.pdbx_description
1 polymer ?
#
loop_
_entity_poly.entity_id
_entity_poly.type
_entity_poly.pdbx_seq_one_letter_code
_entity_poly.pdbx_strand_id
1 'polypeptide(L)'
;MMFYAYYIVPNMEALSQNPWPIIPSNPTDLQYFWYQLPFAVPGLTTFIVGFLLFVAGMIRAKKNGSQALLISFAISCLSFGTLGLLLGLRAIILNEGILLAINTILYPIVLLFTPMSCHILDQILEKKYRIIRWITWLNWGAVVFALSGIVLNRAFTGDFILYSFGKYPVSTFFLKPWGIIGVFSYFLFGVPCILHFLKHNSLKNKKTLLLAQNLLIILTASNLPSFVGIPFFPGGNFSFIPMLILAYGVFRSDFLNLSDFLFNKNALFYFLNAIIAFLFLGISGAVVYLLSPEELAKSQSIHWVFIPLISTLAVFWLGIIVGGTNPASPLNQIAAFSLYIYGAQLVSVLAINIISDPIIGLRITQISYVIFFLAPSIHIRFAYLALKRPLPKYFPVFDTLVFLLSIAALSPWLFVGYYEFPWGRILASGPVVQGFGAIGFIGILIVLLEWISVLKRKESDFLGNLAILFLVVGSIMLLLNLPATQGFPIYPLGNLTIIPTGILAYGVLKKSTRLETQQAFKISHRISLLSLSLIPLFTFLLFPFLPKSSPLDSRILYILLILFPILLLGYQLAFFLTRPISSELDLLLQKLDRAREEAEILAELTKRINSTSDLTEILQFVKDHISLRFGENPILALFTVNDAHQALALYHLISNTDSDIMDKISDLKIPLGLEGGILARTSKRQKPIYLAEIKSEWLDASPFDAILVRTFNLESVLHVPLVVQEKTLGVLSVTWSKIQSLTQKDLKEIASLGDQIAGAVQNAVLLQETKDSAEEIEELNQFARILNSSLDLDQVFQSAFDYIVSKTTVDTMWLLLKDKENGVLKTYSGGSAMHGLTEKEMQYFRDLEIPLNEAGGSMYQTFSEKEPLYIDDIRSENGFTNLLNGNKVRFSKLDLRIAKNCHLYSMFQIPLLLNQEVIGILNLTAFEKRIGLSVKARNKIMRICEQITTALHNASLYDQIKNLFTEAETSREKADSLLLNILPSEIAEELKEKGEVRPILYESATILFTDFKGFTQIAETLSPSDLIRELDSCFTQFDEIVHRYKLEKLKTIGDSYMCVGGIPAKNRTHAIDACLAALELQAFMNQMQSIKKQLGLPYWQMRIGIHTGPVIGGVIGKKKFAFDVWGDAVNTASRLESGGEVGKVNISQNTFELVDDFFKTEYRGTVPVKNKGYMAMYFLEGLREEYSLTDGKVPNKIFHEKYLSFY
;
A
#
# COMPACT_ATOMS: atom_id res chain seq x y z
N MET A 1 -13.54 50.06 49.88
CA MET A 1 -14.63 49.05 49.92
C MET A 1 -14.56 48.11 51.14
N MET A 2 -13.74 48.38 52.17
CA MET A 2 -13.66 47.57 53.40
C MET A 2 -14.65 47.97 54.50
N PHE A 3 -15.47 49.02 54.32
CA PHE A 3 -16.27 49.60 55.41
C PHE A 3 -17.79 49.33 55.35
N TYR A 4 -18.32 48.70 54.29
CA TYR A 4 -19.76 48.66 54.04
C TYR A 4 -20.47 47.32 54.37
N ALA A 5 -19.74 46.31 54.85
CA ALA A 5 -20.28 44.96 55.05
C ALA A 5 -20.73 44.66 56.50
N TYR A 6 -20.66 45.63 57.42
CA TYR A 6 -20.85 45.37 58.86
C TYR A 6 -22.30 45.56 59.37
N TYR A 7 -23.26 46.03 58.56
CA TYR A 7 -24.49 46.64 59.08
C TYR A 7 -25.85 46.01 58.73
N ILE A 8 -25.95 44.87 58.03
CA ILE A 8 -27.27 44.33 57.66
C ILE A 8 -27.30 42.80 57.83
N VAL A 9 -27.85 42.33 58.97
CA VAL A 9 -28.75 41.15 59.17
C VAL A 9 -28.69 40.66 60.64
N PRO A 10 -29.82 40.34 61.32
CA PRO A 10 -29.93 40.38 62.79
C PRO A 10 -29.84 39.05 63.58
N ASN A 11 -29.38 37.93 63.01
CA ASN A 11 -29.28 36.66 63.76
C ASN A 11 -27.84 36.12 63.78
N MET A 12 -27.05 36.58 64.75
CA MET A 12 -25.68 36.16 65.01
C MET A 12 -25.57 35.33 66.30
N GLU A 13 -25.89 34.04 66.24
CA GLU A 13 -25.37 33.08 67.23
C GLU A 13 -24.50 31.98 66.60
N ALA A 14 -24.56 31.78 65.28
CA ALA A 14 -23.72 30.81 64.56
C ALA A 14 -22.48 31.40 63.86
N LEU A 15 -22.27 32.73 63.94
CA LEU A 15 -21.24 33.46 63.17
C LEU A 15 -20.33 34.32 64.05
N SER A 16 -20.00 33.86 65.25
CA SER A 16 -18.89 34.45 66.00
C SER A 16 -17.58 33.77 65.61
N GLN A 17 -16.62 34.60 65.20
CA GLN A 17 -15.17 34.38 65.04
C GLN A 17 -14.61 34.14 63.62
N ASN A 18 -13.97 35.21 63.13
CA ASN A 18 -12.93 35.30 62.11
C ASN A 18 -13.32 35.08 60.62
N PRO A 19 -13.11 36.07 59.71
CA PRO A 19 -13.32 35.92 58.26
C PRO A 19 -12.29 34.99 57.58
N TRP A 20 -11.39 34.42 58.38
CA TRP A 20 -10.40 33.42 57.96
C TRP A 20 -10.68 32.15 58.77
N PRO A 21 -10.81 30.98 58.15
CA PRO A 21 -10.83 29.73 58.91
C PRO A 21 -9.60 29.71 59.83
N ILE A 22 -9.74 29.38 61.11
CA ILE A 22 -8.57 29.33 62.00
C ILE A 22 -7.79 28.07 61.63
N ILE A 23 -6.48 28.17 61.31
CA ILE A 23 -5.64 26.98 61.11
C ILE A 23 -5.69 26.19 62.42
N PRO A 24 -6.05 24.89 62.40
CA PRO A 24 -5.95 24.04 63.58
C PRO A 24 -4.57 24.18 64.22
N SER A 25 -4.47 24.13 65.55
CA SER A 25 -3.18 24.28 66.25
C SER A 25 -2.13 23.24 65.84
N ASN A 26 -2.56 22.08 65.33
CA ASN A 26 -1.75 21.06 64.67
C ASN A 26 -2.48 20.54 63.42
N PRO A 27 -2.36 21.21 62.26
CA PRO A 27 -3.01 20.73 61.05
C PRO A 27 -2.25 19.51 60.51
N THR A 28 -2.97 18.53 59.95
CA THR A 28 -2.30 17.52 59.12
C THR A 28 -1.68 18.18 57.89
N ASP A 29 -0.68 17.55 57.26
CA ASP A 29 -0.07 18.07 56.02
C ASP A 29 -1.12 18.39 54.95
N LEU A 30 -2.16 17.56 54.86
CA LEU A 30 -3.28 17.75 53.93
C LEU A 30 -4.15 18.96 54.31
N GLN A 31 -4.42 19.17 55.60
CA GLN A 31 -5.16 20.34 56.08
C GLN A 31 -4.35 21.64 55.88
N TYR A 32 -3.05 21.62 56.18
CA TYR A 32 -2.16 22.76 55.93
C TYR A 32 -2.07 23.10 54.44
N PHE A 33 -1.95 22.07 53.60
CA PHE A 33 -1.97 22.20 52.15
C PHE A 33 -3.26 22.89 51.67
N TRP A 34 -4.45 22.38 52.00
CA TRP A 34 -5.72 22.97 51.58
C TRP A 34 -5.96 24.37 52.17
N TYR A 35 -5.38 24.65 53.33
CA TYR A 35 -5.42 25.97 53.94
C TYR A 35 -4.55 26.98 53.18
N GLN A 36 -3.34 26.60 52.80
CA GLN A 36 -2.36 27.45 52.15
C GLN A 36 -2.49 27.48 50.62
N LEU A 37 -3.24 26.54 50.04
CA LEU A 37 -3.44 26.43 48.60
C LEU A 37 -3.90 27.74 47.93
N PRO A 38 -4.85 28.53 48.48
CA PRO A 38 -5.23 29.81 47.90
C PRO A 38 -4.07 30.80 47.76
N PHE A 39 -3.10 30.74 48.66
CA PHE A 39 -1.89 31.57 48.62
C PHE A 39 -0.83 31.02 47.66
N ALA A 40 -0.87 29.70 47.38
CA ALA A 40 -0.02 29.06 46.38
C ALA A 40 -0.52 29.23 44.94
N VAL A 41 -1.85 29.28 44.73
CA VAL A 41 -2.47 29.33 43.40
C VAL A 41 -1.95 30.47 42.54
N PRO A 42 -1.77 31.72 43.02
CA PRO A 42 -1.17 32.79 42.23
C PRO A 42 0.20 32.42 41.67
N GLY A 43 1.07 31.83 42.49
CA GLY A 43 2.40 31.39 42.08
C GLY A 43 2.36 30.25 41.06
N LEU A 44 1.51 29.25 41.30
CA LEU A 44 1.29 28.14 40.36
C LEU A 44 0.71 28.63 39.02
N THR A 45 -0.19 29.61 39.07
CA THR A 45 -0.78 30.23 37.87
C THR A 45 0.29 30.98 37.07
N THR A 46 1.15 31.76 37.74
CA THR A 46 2.31 32.40 37.11
C THR A 46 3.21 31.37 36.42
N PHE A 47 3.44 30.20 37.04
CA PHE A 47 4.22 29.12 36.43
C PHE A 47 3.55 28.55 35.18
N ILE A 48 2.27 28.20 35.27
CA ILE A 48 1.52 27.62 34.14
C ILE A 48 1.50 28.60 32.96
N VAL A 49 1.17 29.86 33.21
CA VAL A 49 1.14 30.90 32.16
C VAL A 49 2.53 31.13 31.59
N GLY A 50 3.56 31.24 32.44
CA GLY A 50 4.95 31.41 32.03
C GLY A 50 5.47 30.24 31.19
N PHE A 51 5.14 29.01 31.57
CA PHE A 51 5.50 27.80 30.84
C PHE A 51 4.80 27.70 29.47
N LEU A 52 3.50 28.01 29.41
CA LEU A 52 2.76 28.06 28.15
C LEU A 52 3.34 29.10 27.19
N LEU A 53 3.67 30.29 27.68
CA LEU A 53 4.31 31.34 26.90
C LEU A 53 5.73 30.96 26.45
N PHE A 54 6.48 30.22 27.28
CA PHE A 54 7.77 29.64 26.91
C PHE A 54 7.62 28.66 25.73
N VAL A 55 6.74 27.66 25.85
CA VAL A 55 6.50 26.66 24.79
C VAL A 55 6.07 27.35 23.50
N ALA A 56 5.13 28.29 23.59
CA ALA A 56 4.63 29.01 22.43
C ALA A 56 5.71 29.89 21.78
N GLY A 57 6.55 30.56 22.57
CA GLY A 57 7.71 31.31 22.09
C GLY A 57 8.73 30.41 21.37
N MET A 58 9.04 29.23 21.92
CA MET A 58 10.00 28.28 21.35
C MET A 58 9.51 27.66 20.03
N ILE A 59 8.23 27.30 19.93
CA ILE A 59 7.65 26.76 18.69
C ILE A 59 7.76 27.77 17.55
N ARG A 60 7.56 29.06 17.85
CA ARG A 60 7.60 30.12 16.84
C ARG A 60 9.01 30.59 16.49
N ALA A 61 9.97 30.51 17.41
CA ALA A 61 11.38 30.77 17.13
C ALA A 61 11.91 29.87 15.98
N LYS A 62 11.38 28.66 15.82
CA LYS A 62 11.73 27.76 14.69
C LYS A 62 11.23 28.24 13.32
N LYS A 63 10.28 29.18 13.26
CA LYS A 63 9.55 29.52 12.02
C LYS A 63 9.73 30.96 11.54
N ASN A 64 10.36 31.85 12.32
CA ASN A 64 10.29 33.30 12.09
C ASN A 64 11.67 33.97 12.13
N GLY A 65 11.86 35.06 11.38
CA GLY A 65 13.16 35.75 11.21
C GLY A 65 13.73 36.48 12.44
N SER A 66 12.92 36.68 13.49
CA SER A 66 13.33 37.37 14.74
C SER A 66 13.63 36.37 15.89
N GLN A 67 14.43 35.33 15.60
CA GLN A 67 14.67 34.20 16.50
C GLN A 67 15.22 34.62 17.88
N ALA A 68 16.18 35.54 17.90
CA ALA A 68 16.84 35.96 19.14
C ALA A 68 15.89 36.64 20.14
N LEU A 69 14.92 37.43 19.64
CA LEU A 69 13.92 38.09 20.48
C LEU A 69 12.92 37.07 21.06
N LEU A 70 12.48 36.11 20.24
CA LEU A 70 11.54 35.06 20.66
C LEU A 70 12.14 34.10 21.69
N ILE A 71 13.42 33.74 21.53
CA ILE A 71 14.14 32.89 22.48
C ILE A 71 14.31 33.60 23.82
N SER A 72 14.76 34.86 23.82
CA SER A 72 14.90 35.60 25.07
C SER A 72 13.56 35.86 25.75
N PHE A 73 12.50 36.14 24.99
CA PHE A 73 11.14 36.21 25.50
C PHE A 73 10.72 34.90 26.17
N ALA A 74 10.89 33.76 25.48
CA ALA A 74 10.53 32.46 26.02
C ALA A 74 11.29 32.14 27.32
N ILE A 75 12.61 32.35 27.34
CA ILE A 75 13.43 32.10 28.52
C ILE A 75 13.04 33.05 29.67
N SER A 76 12.76 34.33 29.39
CA SER A 76 12.25 35.28 30.39
C SER A 76 10.94 34.79 31.01
N CYS A 77 10.00 34.31 30.19
CA CYS A 77 8.73 33.75 30.66
C CYS A 77 8.91 32.48 31.50
N LEU A 78 9.80 31.57 31.10
CA LEU A 78 10.13 30.37 31.88
C LEU A 78 10.76 30.75 33.22
N SER A 79 11.76 31.63 33.21
CA SER A 79 12.51 32.07 34.38
C SER A 79 11.59 32.64 35.46
N PHE A 80 10.67 33.52 35.05
CA PHE A 80 9.73 34.15 35.97
C PHE A 80 8.55 33.24 36.33
N GLY A 81 8.14 32.34 35.41
CA GLY A 81 7.21 31.26 35.73
C GLY A 81 7.75 30.37 36.84
N THR A 82 9.01 29.97 36.77
CA THR A 82 9.68 29.16 37.80
C THR A 82 9.80 29.90 39.14
N LEU A 83 9.98 31.22 39.13
CA LEU A 83 9.88 32.03 40.35
C LEU A 83 8.46 31.93 40.94
N GLY A 84 7.42 32.00 40.12
CA GLY A 84 6.04 31.77 40.55
C GLY A 84 5.83 30.39 41.20
N LEU A 85 6.37 29.32 40.58
CA LEU A 85 6.33 27.97 41.14
C LEU A 85 6.99 27.92 42.52
N LEU A 86 8.17 28.52 42.67
CA LEU A 86 8.88 28.59 43.94
C LEU A 86 8.05 29.28 45.01
N LEU A 87 7.45 30.41 44.68
CA LEU A 87 6.60 31.15 45.61
C LEU A 87 5.34 30.35 45.98
N GLY A 88 4.75 29.62 45.04
CA GLY A 88 3.61 28.74 45.30
C GLY A 88 3.98 27.59 46.25
N LEU A 89 5.10 26.92 45.99
CA LEU A 89 5.57 25.81 46.83
C LEU A 89 5.96 26.27 48.24
N ARG A 90 6.48 27.50 48.40
CA ARG A 90 6.75 28.11 49.71
C ARG A 90 5.50 28.30 50.57
N ALA A 91 4.32 28.42 49.96
CA ALA A 91 3.06 28.55 50.69
C ALA A 91 2.57 27.20 51.22
N ILE A 92 2.59 26.14 50.41
CA ILE A 92 1.97 24.85 50.74
C ILE A 92 2.90 23.82 51.38
N ILE A 93 4.22 23.94 51.23
CA ILE A 93 5.17 22.99 51.81
C ILE A 93 5.55 23.44 53.22
N LEU A 94 5.21 22.60 54.20
CA LEU A 94 5.53 22.84 55.61
C LEU A 94 7.00 22.54 55.96
N ASN A 95 7.59 21.52 55.30
CA ASN A 95 8.93 21.00 55.57
C ASN A 95 10.04 21.90 54.99
N GLU A 96 10.88 22.44 55.86
CA GLU A 96 11.95 23.38 55.51
C GLU A 96 13.10 22.76 54.71
N GLY A 97 13.44 21.49 54.95
CA GLY A 97 14.47 20.77 54.20
C GLY A 97 14.06 20.54 52.75
N ILE A 98 12.81 20.12 52.53
CA ILE A 98 12.23 19.99 51.18
C ILE A 98 12.20 21.35 50.49
N LEU A 99 11.82 22.40 51.23
CA LEU A 99 11.77 23.75 50.69
C LEU A 99 13.15 24.25 50.25
N LEU A 100 14.20 24.03 51.06
CA LEU A 100 15.58 24.40 50.74
C LEU A 100 16.08 23.67 49.48
N ALA A 101 15.79 22.37 49.35
CA ALA A 101 16.14 21.57 48.17
C ALA A 101 15.45 22.09 46.90
N ILE A 102 14.15 22.33 46.95
CA ILE A 102 13.36 22.87 45.84
C ILE A 102 13.90 24.24 45.40
N ASN A 103 14.21 25.11 46.36
CA ASN A 103 14.79 26.42 46.08
C ASN A 103 16.13 26.29 45.36
N THR A 104 17.02 25.40 45.81
CA THR A 104 18.34 25.18 45.20
C THR A 104 18.23 24.64 43.77
N ILE A 105 17.28 23.74 43.50
CA ILE A 105 17.09 23.12 42.18
C ILE A 105 16.51 24.11 41.15
N LEU A 106 15.53 24.92 41.55
CA LEU A 106 14.77 25.75 40.60
C LEU A 106 15.38 27.15 40.42
N TYR A 107 16.17 27.65 41.37
CA TYR A 107 16.76 28.98 41.28
C TYR A 107 17.64 29.24 40.05
N PRO A 108 18.43 28.29 39.53
CA PRO A 108 19.21 28.48 38.30
C PRO A 108 18.37 29.01 37.13
N ILE A 109 17.11 28.57 37.02
CA ILE A 109 16.18 29.02 35.98
C ILE A 109 15.73 30.45 36.26
N VAL A 110 15.49 30.82 37.52
CA VAL A 110 15.12 32.18 37.93
C VAL A 110 16.23 33.19 37.60
N LEU A 111 17.50 32.80 37.76
CA LEU A 111 18.65 33.68 37.53
C LEU A 111 18.72 34.23 36.10
N LEU A 112 18.20 33.49 35.11
CA LEU A 112 18.20 33.88 33.70
C LEU A 112 17.25 35.04 33.38
N PHE A 113 16.33 35.39 34.29
CA PHE A 113 15.33 36.42 34.05
C PHE A 113 15.94 37.79 33.73
N THR A 114 16.89 38.25 34.54
CA THR A 114 17.47 39.60 34.41
C THR A 114 18.30 39.79 33.14
N PRO A 115 19.24 38.91 32.73
CA PRO A 115 19.98 39.08 31.47
C PRO A 115 19.05 38.96 30.25
N MET A 116 18.06 38.07 30.27
CA MET A 116 17.11 37.94 29.16
C MET A 116 16.20 39.16 29.03
N SER A 117 15.80 39.75 30.16
CA SER A 117 15.06 41.02 30.19
C SER A 117 15.84 42.16 29.52
N CYS A 118 17.14 42.29 29.84
CA CYS A 118 18.01 43.29 29.23
C CYS A 118 18.21 43.05 27.72
N HIS A 119 18.33 41.78 27.31
CA HIS A 119 18.43 41.43 25.89
C HIS A 119 17.14 41.71 25.11
N ILE A 120 15.97 41.39 25.68
CA ILE A 120 14.66 41.77 25.11
C ILE A 120 14.60 43.29 24.93
N LEU A 121 15.05 44.04 25.94
CA LEU A 121 15.06 45.51 25.89
C LEU A 121 15.97 46.04 24.77
N ASP A 122 17.18 45.49 24.59
CA ASP A 122 18.10 45.87 23.51
C ASP A 122 17.47 45.65 22.12
N GLN A 123 16.74 44.54 21.95
CA GLN A 123 16.03 44.20 20.71
C GLN A 123 14.80 45.09 20.48
N ILE A 124 14.09 45.50 21.54
CA ILE A 124 12.96 46.44 21.45
C ILE A 124 13.46 47.83 21.01
N LEU A 125 14.61 48.25 21.51
CA LEU A 125 15.26 49.53 21.21
C LEU A 125 16.17 49.47 19.97
N GLU A 126 16.01 48.44 19.15
CA GLU A 126 16.68 48.27 17.85
C GLU A 126 18.22 48.34 17.94
N LYS A 127 18.79 47.87 19.07
CA LYS A 127 20.23 47.84 19.36
C LYS A 127 20.93 49.21 19.33
N LYS A 128 20.16 50.29 19.45
CA LYS A 128 20.65 51.67 19.31
C LYS A 128 21.59 52.11 20.44
N TYR A 129 21.44 51.56 21.64
CA TYR A 129 22.17 51.99 22.84
C TYR A 129 23.22 50.96 23.27
N ARG A 130 24.50 51.30 23.12
CA ARG A 130 25.62 50.42 23.56
C ARG A 130 25.56 50.08 25.05
N ILE A 131 25.09 51.00 25.89
CA ILE A 131 25.04 50.81 27.35
C ILE A 131 24.14 49.64 27.78
N ILE A 132 23.06 49.35 27.06
CA ILE A 132 22.15 48.24 27.36
C ILE A 132 22.84 46.89 27.14
N ARG A 133 23.71 46.79 26.13
CA ARG A 133 24.52 45.59 25.88
C ARG A 133 25.56 45.37 26.99
N TRP A 134 26.21 46.43 27.47
CA TRP A 134 27.13 46.35 28.62
C TRP A 134 26.43 45.85 29.88
N ILE A 135 25.23 46.36 30.17
CA ILE A 135 24.43 45.93 31.32
C ILE A 135 23.99 44.47 31.18
N THR A 136 23.66 44.03 29.96
CA THR A 136 23.34 42.63 29.69
C THR A 136 24.51 41.71 30.02
N TRP A 137 25.74 42.08 29.64
CA TRP A 137 26.96 41.34 30.02
C TRP A 137 27.24 41.36 31.53
N LEU A 138 27.05 42.51 32.17
CA LEU A 138 27.20 42.64 33.63
C LEU A 138 26.22 41.71 34.38
N ASN A 139 24.98 41.62 33.90
CA ASN A 139 23.96 40.71 34.42
C ASN A 139 24.36 39.24 34.27
N TRP A 140 24.91 38.85 33.12
CA TRP A 140 25.44 37.50 32.91
C TRP A 140 26.58 37.18 33.89
N GLY A 141 27.49 38.12 34.15
CA GLY A 141 28.54 37.95 35.16
C GLY A 141 27.97 37.69 36.57
N ALA A 142 26.92 38.43 36.96
CA ALA A 142 26.25 38.23 38.24
C ALA A 142 25.53 36.87 38.33
N VAL A 143 24.95 36.38 37.21
CA VAL A 143 24.36 35.04 37.13
C VAL A 143 25.41 33.95 37.34
N VAL A 144 26.57 34.04 36.68
CA VAL A 144 27.67 33.08 36.83
C VAL A 144 28.14 33.01 38.29
N PHE A 145 28.26 34.17 38.95
CA PHE A 145 28.62 34.23 40.36
C PHE A 145 27.57 33.56 41.26
N ALA A 146 26.28 33.84 41.05
CA ALA A 146 25.20 33.21 41.81
C ALA A 146 25.13 31.69 41.59
N LEU A 147 25.32 31.22 40.36
CA LEU A 147 25.35 29.80 40.02
C LEU A 147 26.49 29.06 40.74
N SER A 148 27.67 29.69 40.89
CA SER A 148 28.78 29.10 41.64
C SER A 148 28.40 28.79 43.09
N GLY A 149 27.65 29.69 43.74
CA GLY A 149 27.13 29.47 45.08
C GLY A 149 26.10 28.34 45.15
N ILE A 150 25.25 28.19 44.12
CA ILE A 150 24.26 27.10 44.05
C ILE A 150 24.96 25.75 43.88
N VAL A 151 25.93 25.66 42.97
CA VAL A 151 26.72 24.43 42.73
C VAL A 151 27.49 24.01 43.98
N LEU A 152 28.01 24.98 44.74
CA LEU A 152 28.71 24.74 46.01
C LEU A 152 27.76 24.50 47.19
N ASN A 153 26.43 24.49 46.97
CA ASN A 153 25.38 24.38 47.99
C ASN A 153 25.51 25.43 49.12
N ARG A 154 26.00 26.63 48.77
CA ARG A 154 26.23 27.77 49.66
C ARG A 154 25.38 29.00 49.26
N ALA A 155 24.27 28.80 48.56
CA ALA A 155 23.43 29.90 48.07
C ALA A 155 22.45 30.46 49.12
N PHE A 156 22.04 29.65 50.10
CA PHE A 156 21.09 30.00 51.16
C PHE A 156 21.67 29.69 52.54
N THR A 157 21.28 30.44 53.58
CA THR A 157 21.80 30.27 54.95
C THR A 157 21.13 29.14 55.73
N GLY A 158 19.91 28.76 55.34
CA GLY A 158 19.06 27.81 56.05
C GLY A 158 18.03 28.47 56.97
N ASP A 159 18.13 29.79 57.19
CA ASP A 159 17.14 30.56 57.97
C ASP A 159 15.91 30.91 57.13
N PHE A 160 14.74 30.95 57.76
CA PHE A 160 13.47 31.27 57.11
C PHE A 160 12.75 32.46 57.74
N ILE A 161 12.13 33.28 56.89
CA ILE A 161 11.18 34.33 57.29
C ILE A 161 9.77 33.84 56.96
N LEU A 162 8.86 33.91 57.95
CA LEU A 162 7.47 33.50 57.80
C LEU A 162 6.58 34.68 57.41
N TYR A 163 5.82 34.53 56.33
CA TYR A 163 4.77 35.45 55.91
C TYR A 163 3.43 34.72 55.80
N SER A 164 2.32 35.47 55.71
CA SER A 164 0.98 34.90 55.46
C SER A 164 0.87 34.08 54.16
N PHE A 165 1.86 34.17 53.28
CA PHE A 165 1.93 33.48 51.99
C PHE A 165 3.05 32.43 51.93
N GLY A 166 3.63 32.02 53.07
CA GLY A 166 4.63 30.95 53.12
C GLY A 166 5.98 31.34 53.74
N LYS A 167 6.90 30.36 53.75
CA LYS A 167 8.25 30.48 54.32
C LYS A 167 9.29 30.88 53.26
N TYR A 168 10.20 31.80 53.58
CA TYR A 168 11.19 32.35 52.63
C TYR A 168 12.62 32.15 53.12
N PRO A 169 13.50 31.47 52.36
CA PRO A 169 14.89 31.25 52.76
C PRO A 169 15.75 32.51 52.61
N VAL A 170 16.61 32.77 53.58
CA VAL A 170 17.58 33.88 53.55
C VAL A 170 18.78 33.51 52.66
N SER A 171 19.23 34.46 51.84
CA SER A 171 20.33 34.23 50.87
C SER A 171 21.72 34.57 51.41
N THR A 172 22.74 33.90 50.88
CA THR A 172 24.16 34.18 51.21
C THR A 172 24.76 35.28 50.32
N PHE A 173 26.04 35.60 50.52
CA PHE A 173 26.79 36.53 49.67
C PHE A 173 26.83 36.14 48.18
N PHE A 174 26.63 34.86 47.83
CA PHE A 174 26.66 34.44 46.42
C PHE A 174 25.44 34.93 45.61
N LEU A 175 24.26 34.97 46.22
CA LEU A 175 23.02 35.32 45.53
C LEU A 175 22.72 36.84 45.57
N LYS A 176 23.20 37.53 46.60
CA LYS A 176 22.96 38.97 46.83
C LYS A 176 23.37 39.87 45.64
N PRO A 177 24.56 39.68 45.01
CA PRO A 177 24.97 40.50 43.86
C PRO A 177 24.04 40.39 42.66
N TRP A 178 23.47 39.21 42.37
CA TRP A 178 22.51 39.04 41.26
C TRP A 178 21.24 39.87 41.49
N GLY A 179 20.70 39.84 42.71
CA GLY A 179 19.51 40.60 43.07
C GLY A 179 19.73 42.12 43.04
N ILE A 180 20.92 42.58 43.47
CA ILE A 180 21.28 44.01 43.49
C ILE A 180 21.64 44.49 42.09
N ILE A 181 22.63 43.87 41.44
CA ILE A 181 23.15 44.31 40.14
C ILE A 181 22.06 44.19 39.07
N GLY A 182 21.30 43.09 39.04
CA GLY A 182 20.41 42.83 37.93
C GLY A 182 19.17 43.70 37.88
N VAL A 183 18.64 44.05 39.04
CA VAL A 183 17.45 44.91 39.15
C VAL A 183 17.84 46.38 39.05
N PHE A 184 18.83 46.83 39.82
CA PHE A 184 19.18 48.26 39.85
C PHE A 184 19.81 48.73 38.53
N SER A 185 20.62 47.90 37.86
CA SER A 185 21.17 48.28 36.55
C SER A 185 20.09 48.48 35.48
N TYR A 186 19.01 47.69 35.53
CA TYR A 186 17.87 47.85 34.60
C TYR A 186 17.12 49.16 34.83
N PHE A 187 16.86 49.55 36.09
CA PHE A 187 16.19 50.83 36.38
C PHE A 187 17.08 52.05 36.11
N LEU A 188 18.36 51.99 36.50
CA LEU A 188 19.27 53.12 36.40
C LEU A 188 19.59 53.50 34.95
N PHE A 189 19.60 52.53 34.04
CA PHE A 189 20.03 52.76 32.66
C PHE A 189 18.99 52.33 31.61
N GLY A 190 18.23 51.25 31.86
CA GLY A 190 17.21 50.74 30.93
C GLY A 190 16.02 51.69 30.81
N VAL A 191 15.45 52.14 31.94
CA VAL A 191 14.30 53.08 31.94
C VAL A 191 14.63 54.43 31.27
N PRO A 192 15.77 55.09 31.56
CA PRO A 192 16.16 56.29 30.83
C PRO A 192 16.31 56.08 29.32
N CYS A 193 16.88 54.94 28.88
CA CYS A 193 17.00 54.63 27.46
C CYS A 193 15.63 54.43 26.78
N ILE A 194 14.66 53.81 27.49
CA ILE A 194 13.28 53.67 27.02
C ILE A 194 12.64 55.04 26.82
N LEU A 195 12.73 55.92 27.83
CA LEU A 195 12.14 57.27 27.77
C LEU A 195 12.76 58.11 26.65
N HIS A 196 14.08 58.04 26.48
CA HIS A 196 14.79 58.72 25.39
C HIS A 196 14.37 58.19 24.01
N PHE A 197 14.21 56.87 23.87
CA PHE A 197 13.75 56.27 22.61
C PHE A 197 12.32 56.67 22.24
N LEU A 198 11.43 56.70 23.23
CA LEU A 198 10.02 57.10 23.08
C LEU A 198 9.83 58.57 22.70
N LYS A 199 10.79 59.44 23.01
CA LYS A 199 10.76 60.85 22.61
C LYS A 199 10.85 61.04 21.09
N HIS A 200 11.45 60.09 20.38
CA HIS A 200 11.74 60.18 18.94
C HIS A 200 11.14 59.05 18.09
N ASN A 201 10.55 58.01 18.70
CA ASN A 201 10.01 56.85 18.00
C ASN A 201 8.68 56.38 18.61
N SER A 202 7.75 55.92 17.77
CA SER A 202 6.49 55.33 18.21
C SER A 202 6.60 53.81 18.30
N LEU A 203 6.30 53.25 19.48
CA LEU A 203 6.11 51.80 19.65
C LEU A 203 4.75 51.41 19.07
N LYS A 204 4.59 51.32 17.75
CA LYS A 204 3.29 51.02 17.13
C LYS A 204 2.62 49.76 17.74
N ASN A 205 3.38 48.66 17.92
CA ASN A 205 2.83 47.35 18.34
C ASN A 205 3.53 46.67 19.54
N LYS A 206 4.57 47.27 20.16
CA LYS A 206 5.36 46.65 21.26
C LYS A 206 5.01 47.15 22.68
N LYS A 207 3.94 47.95 22.83
CA LYS A 207 3.60 48.66 24.09
C LYS A 207 3.25 47.70 25.23
N THR A 208 2.45 46.67 24.97
CA THR A 208 1.99 45.73 25.99
C THR A 208 3.15 44.86 26.51
N LEU A 209 4.03 44.42 25.60
CA LEU A 209 5.25 43.68 25.94
C LEU A 209 6.17 44.52 26.84
N LEU A 210 6.39 45.79 26.47
CA LEU A 210 7.24 46.69 27.25
C LEU A 210 6.64 47.00 28.64
N LEU A 211 5.33 47.29 28.71
CA LEU A 211 4.64 47.56 29.97
C LEU A 211 4.74 46.37 30.92
N ALA A 212 4.43 45.18 30.42
CA ALA A 212 4.42 43.99 31.25
C ALA A 212 5.84 43.57 31.66
N GLN A 213 6.84 43.70 30.77
CA GLN A 213 8.24 43.44 31.13
C GLN A 213 8.73 44.33 32.27
N ASN A 214 8.39 45.63 32.25
CA ASN A 214 8.74 46.55 33.34
C ASN A 214 8.04 46.17 34.65
N LEU A 215 6.76 45.78 34.61
CA LEU A 215 6.04 45.31 35.79
C LEU A 215 6.64 44.01 36.37
N LEU A 216 7.04 43.06 35.53
CA LEU A 216 7.70 41.84 35.98
C LEU A 216 9.01 42.15 36.72
N ILE A 217 9.81 43.10 36.21
CA ILE A 217 11.07 43.49 36.82
C ILE A 217 10.85 44.21 38.17
N ILE A 218 9.81 45.06 38.28
CA ILE A 218 9.39 45.67 39.55
C ILE A 218 9.01 44.59 40.58
N LEU A 219 8.22 43.59 40.19
CA LEU A 219 7.81 42.52 41.10
C LEU A 219 8.99 41.61 41.47
N THR A 220 9.94 41.38 40.56
CA THR A 220 11.20 40.69 40.86
C THR A 220 12.02 41.47 41.90
N ALA A 221 12.13 42.79 41.72
CA ALA A 221 12.82 43.70 42.63
C ALA A 221 12.27 43.64 44.05
N SER A 222 10.94 43.55 44.18
CA SER A 222 10.25 43.52 45.47
C SER A 222 10.59 42.30 46.33
N ASN A 223 11.17 41.24 45.75
CA ASN A 223 11.62 40.07 46.50
C ASN A 223 13.02 40.27 47.12
N LEU A 224 13.79 41.27 46.71
CA LEU A 224 15.16 41.51 47.16
C LEU A 224 15.28 41.71 48.69
N PRO A 225 14.41 42.47 49.36
CA PRO A 225 14.47 42.63 50.82
C PRO A 225 14.40 41.29 51.57
N SER A 226 13.52 40.38 51.13
CA SER A 226 13.37 39.05 51.73
C SER A 226 14.66 38.20 51.59
N PHE A 227 15.39 38.33 50.48
CA PHE A 227 16.66 37.62 50.28
C PHE A 227 17.80 38.15 51.13
N VAL A 228 17.79 39.45 51.44
CA VAL A 228 18.83 40.08 52.27
C VAL A 228 18.53 39.93 53.78
N GLY A 229 17.37 39.36 54.14
CA GLY A 229 16.96 39.11 55.53
C GLY A 229 16.12 40.23 56.14
N ILE A 230 15.53 41.10 55.32
CA ILE A 230 14.64 42.18 55.79
C ILE A 230 13.20 41.70 55.71
N PRO A 231 12.41 41.78 56.80
CA PRO A 231 11.02 41.32 56.86
C PRO A 231 10.05 42.29 56.16
N PHE A 232 10.36 42.66 54.92
CA PHE A 232 9.48 43.45 54.05
C PHE A 232 8.72 42.52 53.12
N PHE A 233 7.47 42.86 52.82
CA PHE A 233 6.57 42.02 52.05
C PHE A 233 7.05 41.80 50.59
N PRO A 234 7.26 40.55 50.13
CA PRO A 234 7.62 40.27 48.75
C PRO A 234 6.39 40.37 47.83
N GLY A 235 6.34 41.41 47.00
CA GLY A 235 5.28 41.61 46.01
C GLY A 235 5.23 40.55 44.89
N GLY A 236 6.22 39.66 44.82
CA GLY A 236 6.34 38.62 43.79
C GLY A 236 5.14 37.68 43.65
N ASN A 237 4.32 37.51 44.68
CA ASN A 237 3.10 36.69 44.60
C ASN A 237 2.01 37.28 43.69
N PHE A 238 2.09 38.57 43.38
CA PHE A 238 1.19 39.23 42.42
C PHE A 238 1.70 39.16 40.96
N SER A 239 2.73 38.35 40.73
CA SER A 239 3.35 38.09 39.41
C SER A 239 2.40 37.60 38.33
N PHE A 240 1.30 36.97 38.71
CA PHE A 240 0.31 36.47 37.77
C PHE A 240 -0.34 37.61 36.97
N ILE A 241 -0.44 38.81 37.55
CA ILE A 241 -1.05 39.99 36.90
C ILE A 241 -0.24 40.39 35.65
N PRO A 242 1.05 40.75 35.74
CA PRO A 242 1.83 41.07 34.54
C PRO A 242 2.03 39.89 33.60
N MET A 243 2.04 38.64 34.08
CA MET A 243 2.06 37.45 33.21
C MET A 243 0.77 37.30 32.40
N LEU A 244 -0.39 37.61 32.98
CA LEU A 244 -1.66 37.61 32.28
C LEU A 244 -1.78 38.79 31.34
N ILE A 245 -1.20 39.96 31.66
CA ILE A 245 -1.06 41.08 30.73
C ILE A 245 -0.16 40.71 29.55
N LEU A 246 0.95 39.99 29.79
CA LEU A 246 1.79 39.43 28.72
C LEU A 246 1.00 38.46 27.86
N ALA A 247 0.32 37.49 28.48
CA ALA A 247 -0.51 36.52 27.76
C ALA A 247 -1.57 37.24 26.92
N TYR A 248 -2.30 38.18 27.51
CA TYR A 248 -3.30 39.00 26.82
C TYR A 248 -2.70 39.83 25.68
N GLY A 249 -1.57 40.49 25.89
CA GLY A 249 -0.87 41.25 24.85
C GLY A 249 -0.42 40.38 23.69
N VAL A 250 0.11 39.20 24.00
CA VAL A 250 0.51 38.16 23.05
C VAL A 250 -0.70 37.64 22.26
N PHE A 251 -1.86 37.46 22.91
CA PHE A 251 -3.11 37.00 22.29
C PHE A 251 -3.83 38.10 21.49
N ARG A 252 -3.61 39.38 21.81
CA ARG A 252 -4.24 40.54 21.15
C ARG A 252 -3.42 41.13 20.01
N SER A 253 -2.09 41.00 20.01
CA SER A 253 -1.23 41.52 18.92
C SER A 253 0.18 40.89 18.86
N ASP A 254 0.65 40.70 17.62
CA ASP A 254 2.02 40.49 17.08
C ASP A 254 2.95 39.34 17.55
N PHE A 255 2.68 38.59 18.62
CA PHE A 255 3.53 37.43 18.94
C PHE A 255 2.89 36.06 18.69
N LEU A 256 1.61 35.84 19.02
CA LEU A 256 0.93 34.56 18.81
C LEU A 256 -0.54 34.80 18.43
N ASN A 257 -0.92 34.54 17.17
CA ASN A 257 -2.32 34.55 16.77
C ASN A 257 -2.99 33.29 17.34
N LEU A 258 -3.65 33.43 18.49
CA LEU A 258 -4.29 32.32 19.19
C LEU A 258 -5.45 31.75 18.39
N SER A 259 -6.12 32.56 17.55
CA SER A 259 -7.20 32.09 16.67
C SER A 259 -6.70 31.03 15.70
N ASP A 260 -5.51 31.25 15.13
CA ASP A 260 -4.85 30.31 14.21
C ASP A 260 -4.41 29.02 14.94
N PHE A 261 -3.94 29.15 16.19
CA PHE A 261 -3.43 28.05 16.99
C PHE A 261 -4.54 27.20 17.64
N LEU A 262 -5.65 27.80 18.08
CA LEU A 262 -6.81 27.12 18.66
C LEU A 262 -7.77 26.58 17.60
N PHE A 263 -7.96 27.30 16.48
CA PHE A 263 -9.07 27.04 15.56
C PHE A 263 -8.63 26.52 14.19
N ASN A 264 -7.44 26.88 13.70
CA ASN A 264 -6.92 26.33 12.43
C ASN A 264 -6.02 25.09 12.61
N LYS A 265 -5.48 24.87 13.82
CA LYS A 265 -4.75 23.65 14.19
C LYS A 265 -5.52 22.88 15.25
N ASN A 266 -6.42 22.01 14.79
CA ASN A 266 -7.34 21.18 15.61
C ASN A 266 -6.67 20.47 16.80
N ALA A 267 -5.35 20.22 16.75
CA ALA A 267 -4.56 19.60 17.81
C ALA A 267 -4.67 20.27 19.19
N LEU A 268 -4.76 21.60 19.27
CA LEU A 268 -4.83 22.29 20.56
C LEU A 268 -6.21 22.18 21.21
N PHE A 269 -7.29 22.23 20.40
CA PHE A 269 -8.64 21.95 20.88
C PHE A 269 -8.76 20.51 21.39
N TYR A 270 -8.19 19.55 20.65
CA TYR A 270 -8.11 18.15 21.08
C TYR A 270 -7.29 17.98 22.35
N PHE A 271 -6.16 18.66 22.47
CA PHE A 271 -5.32 18.67 23.66
C PHE A 271 -6.04 19.27 24.87
N LEU A 272 -6.74 20.40 24.70
CA LEU A 272 -7.51 21.03 25.78
C LEU A 272 -8.66 20.13 26.23
N ASN A 273 -9.39 19.53 25.29
CA ASN A 273 -10.46 18.57 25.62
C ASN A 273 -9.92 17.30 26.30
N ALA A 274 -8.76 16.80 25.88
CA ALA A 274 -8.11 15.67 26.53
C ALA A 274 -7.66 16.03 27.95
N ILE A 275 -7.08 17.21 28.17
CA ILE A 275 -6.74 17.69 29.52
C ILE A 275 -7.99 17.84 30.38
N ILE A 276 -9.03 18.48 29.85
CA ILE A 276 -10.29 18.68 30.56
C ILE A 276 -10.90 17.32 30.92
N ALA A 277 -10.94 16.37 29.99
CA ALA A 277 -11.42 15.01 30.24
C ALA A 277 -10.57 14.27 31.30
N PHE A 278 -9.24 14.37 31.22
CA PHE A 278 -8.33 13.72 32.16
C PHE A 278 -8.42 14.33 33.57
N LEU A 279 -8.54 15.65 33.65
CA LEU A 279 -8.74 16.39 34.90
C LEU A 279 -10.08 15.99 35.54
N PHE A 280 -11.14 15.84 34.75
CA PHE A 280 -12.43 15.38 35.24
C PHE A 280 -12.46 13.89 35.61
N LEU A 281 -11.69 13.03 34.93
CA LEU A 281 -11.50 11.65 35.34
C LEU A 281 -10.75 11.57 36.67
N GLY A 282 -9.75 12.44 36.85
CA GLY A 282 -9.01 12.59 38.10
C GLY A 282 -9.89 13.10 39.24
N ILE A 283 -10.73 14.11 38.99
CA ILE A 283 -11.70 14.62 39.98
C ILE A 283 -12.74 13.56 40.30
N SER A 284 -13.28 12.86 39.31
CA SER A 284 -14.27 11.79 39.53
C SER A 284 -13.66 10.60 40.28
N GLY A 285 -12.45 10.20 39.91
CA GLY A 285 -11.69 9.16 40.61
C GLY A 285 -11.33 9.57 42.04
N ALA A 286 -10.99 10.84 42.27
CA ALA A 286 -10.77 11.38 43.61
C ALA A 286 -12.06 11.41 44.43
N VAL A 287 -13.19 11.84 43.84
CA VAL A 287 -14.50 11.83 44.49
C VAL A 287 -14.92 10.39 44.85
N VAL A 288 -14.71 9.42 43.95
CA VAL A 288 -15.00 7.99 44.20
C VAL A 288 -14.04 7.40 45.24
N TYR A 289 -12.76 7.75 45.21
CA TYR A 289 -11.77 7.29 46.21
C TYR A 289 -12.04 7.86 47.60
N LEU A 290 -12.53 9.11 47.67
CA LEU A 290 -12.89 9.79 48.91
C LEU A 290 -14.27 9.36 49.45
N LEU A 291 -15.07 8.62 48.67
CA LEU A 291 -16.36 8.07 49.07
C LEU A 291 -16.17 6.70 49.72
N SER A 292 -15.97 6.65 51.04
CA SER A 292 -15.95 5.36 51.74
C SER A 292 -17.35 4.70 51.71
N PRO A 293 -17.45 3.35 51.66
CA PRO A 293 -18.75 2.69 51.64
C PRO A 293 -19.66 2.93 52.85
N GLU A 294 -19.08 3.35 53.96
CA GLU A 294 -19.78 3.67 55.18
C GLU A 294 -20.34 5.10 55.21
N GLU A 295 -19.68 6.06 54.54
CA GLU A 295 -20.16 7.45 54.44
C GLU A 295 -21.37 7.56 53.51
N LEU A 296 -21.37 6.82 52.41
CA LEU A 296 -22.49 6.81 51.45
C LEU A 296 -23.77 6.23 52.08
N ALA A 297 -23.63 5.20 52.93
CA ALA A 297 -24.74 4.57 53.64
C ALA A 297 -25.35 5.44 54.75
N LYS A 298 -24.62 6.44 55.26
CA LYS A 298 -25.08 7.34 56.35
C LYS A 298 -25.81 8.59 55.85
N SER A 299 -25.76 8.90 54.56
CA SER A 299 -26.35 10.14 54.02
C SER A 299 -27.87 10.03 53.84
N GLN A 300 -28.65 10.82 54.61
CA GLN A 300 -30.12 10.84 54.55
C GLN A 300 -30.69 11.46 53.26
N SER A 301 -29.86 12.10 52.44
CA SER A 301 -30.29 12.88 51.26
C SER A 301 -29.89 12.25 49.92
N ILE A 302 -29.59 10.94 49.91
CA ILE A 302 -28.94 10.26 48.77
C ILE A 302 -29.74 10.33 47.45
N HIS A 303 -31.08 10.37 47.52
CA HIS A 303 -31.94 10.50 46.34
C HIS A 303 -31.86 11.88 45.66
N TRP A 304 -31.53 12.93 46.42
CA TRP A 304 -31.43 14.31 45.90
C TRP A 304 -30.05 14.60 45.28
N VAL A 305 -29.04 13.81 45.64
CA VAL A 305 -27.68 13.85 45.06
C VAL A 305 -27.65 13.28 43.63
N PHE A 306 -28.60 12.41 43.28
CA PHE A 306 -28.70 11.80 41.95
C PHE A 306 -28.98 12.82 40.83
N ILE A 307 -29.79 13.85 41.11
CA ILE A 307 -30.17 14.86 40.12
C ILE A 307 -28.95 15.67 39.62
N PRO A 308 -28.13 16.28 40.50
CA PRO A 308 -26.92 16.97 40.06
C PRO A 308 -25.88 16.00 39.49
N LEU A 309 -25.76 14.76 39.98
CA LEU A 309 -24.84 13.75 39.43
C LEU A 309 -25.17 13.40 37.97
N ILE A 310 -26.42 13.02 37.68
CA ILE A 310 -26.87 12.69 36.32
C ILE A 310 -26.73 13.91 35.41
N SER A 311 -27.11 15.10 35.91
CA SER A 311 -27.01 16.34 35.14
C SER A 311 -25.56 16.68 34.82
N THR A 312 -24.63 16.49 35.76
CA THR A 312 -23.18 16.69 35.55
C THR A 312 -22.69 15.81 34.40
N LEU A 313 -22.97 14.51 34.46
CA LEU A 313 -22.54 13.54 33.46
C LEU A 313 -23.15 13.84 32.08
N ALA A 314 -24.44 14.16 32.03
CA ALA A 314 -25.13 14.49 30.78
C ALA A 314 -24.58 15.77 30.13
N VAL A 315 -24.31 16.81 30.93
CA VAL A 315 -23.80 18.11 30.46
C VAL A 315 -22.39 17.98 29.87
N PHE A 316 -21.49 17.25 30.55
CA PHE A 316 -20.15 17.02 30.02
C PHE A 316 -20.16 16.16 28.75
N TRP A 317 -21.01 15.14 28.71
CA TRP A 317 -21.17 14.28 27.52
C TRP A 317 -21.67 15.08 26.32
N LEU A 318 -22.71 15.90 26.51
CA LEU A 318 -23.22 16.79 25.46
C LEU A 318 -22.17 17.82 25.02
N GLY A 319 -21.34 18.34 25.93
CA GLY A 319 -20.20 19.20 25.59
C GLY A 319 -19.22 18.54 24.63
N ILE A 320 -18.86 17.28 24.89
CA ILE A 320 -17.96 16.49 24.04
C ILE A 320 -18.58 16.21 22.68
N ILE A 321 -19.86 15.82 22.62
CA ILE A 321 -20.53 15.54 21.34
C ILE A 321 -20.65 16.82 20.53
N VAL A 322 -21.12 17.91 21.14
CA VAL A 322 -21.33 19.19 20.44
C VAL A 322 -20.03 19.75 19.88
N GLY A 323 -18.96 19.77 20.70
CA GLY A 323 -17.63 20.18 20.26
C GLY A 323 -16.98 19.20 19.30
N GLY A 324 -17.26 17.91 19.44
CA GLY A 324 -16.79 16.84 18.58
C GLY A 324 -17.46 16.81 17.20
N THR A 325 -18.69 17.26 17.06
CA THR A 325 -19.46 17.15 15.81
C THR A 325 -18.83 17.97 14.68
N ASN A 326 -18.47 19.22 14.95
CA ASN A 326 -17.72 20.06 14.00
C ASN A 326 -16.73 20.96 14.76
N PRO A 327 -15.51 20.50 15.04
CA PRO A 327 -14.51 21.23 15.80
C PRO A 327 -13.93 22.38 15.00
N ALA A 328 -14.12 22.47 13.69
CA ALA A 328 -13.71 23.64 12.91
C ALA A 328 -14.70 24.80 13.04
N SER A 329 -15.94 24.52 13.47
CA SER A 329 -16.97 25.52 13.74
C SER A 329 -16.68 26.20 15.09
N PRO A 330 -16.39 27.52 15.12
CA PRO A 330 -16.22 28.25 16.38
C PRO A 330 -17.50 28.20 17.22
N LEU A 331 -18.66 28.03 16.60
CA LEU A 331 -19.95 27.93 17.27
C LEU A 331 -20.06 26.64 18.10
N ASN A 332 -19.61 25.52 17.55
CA ASN A 332 -19.62 24.22 18.22
C ASN A 332 -18.61 24.18 19.36
N GLN A 333 -17.46 24.83 19.19
CA GLN A 333 -16.45 24.95 20.24
C GLN A 333 -16.95 25.79 21.41
N ILE A 334 -17.50 26.99 21.15
CA ILE A 334 -18.02 27.85 22.22
C ILE A 334 -19.23 27.20 22.91
N ALA A 335 -20.08 26.50 22.16
CA ALA A 335 -21.17 25.69 22.74
C ALA A 335 -20.63 24.59 23.67
N ALA A 336 -19.59 23.87 23.27
CA ALA A 336 -18.95 22.86 24.12
C ALA A 336 -18.35 23.46 25.40
N PHE A 337 -17.64 24.58 25.29
CA PHE A 337 -17.10 25.30 26.45
C PHE A 337 -18.19 25.76 27.42
N SER A 338 -19.30 26.28 26.89
CA SER A 338 -20.46 26.66 27.70
C SER A 338 -20.99 25.46 28.50
N LEU A 339 -21.12 24.29 27.86
CA LEU A 339 -21.53 23.06 28.55
C LEU A 339 -20.51 22.63 29.63
N TYR A 340 -19.21 22.72 29.37
CA TYR A 340 -18.19 22.39 30.39
C TYR A 340 -18.22 23.30 31.61
N ILE A 341 -18.47 24.60 31.41
CA ILE A 341 -18.62 25.56 32.51
C ILE A 341 -19.82 25.20 33.39
N TYR A 342 -20.96 24.83 32.77
CA TYR A 342 -22.13 24.36 33.51
C TYR A 342 -21.86 23.04 34.26
N GLY A 343 -21.10 22.13 33.65
CA GLY A 343 -20.70 20.88 34.32
C GLY A 343 -19.83 21.13 35.56
N ALA A 344 -18.88 22.07 35.50
CA ALA A 344 -18.01 22.40 36.63
C ALA A 344 -18.80 22.94 37.84
N GLN A 345 -19.85 23.72 37.60
CA GLN A 345 -20.74 24.18 38.65
C GLN A 345 -21.48 23.02 39.32
N LEU A 346 -21.97 22.04 38.56
CA LEU A 346 -22.66 20.89 39.13
C LEU A 346 -21.72 20.00 39.95
N VAL A 347 -20.46 19.88 39.54
CA VAL A 347 -19.41 19.22 40.33
C VAL A 347 -19.23 19.91 41.69
N SER A 348 -19.28 21.24 41.76
CA SER A 348 -19.23 21.94 43.07
C SER A 348 -20.43 21.64 43.96
N VAL A 349 -21.63 21.56 43.38
CA VAL A 349 -22.85 21.21 44.12
C VAL A 349 -22.74 19.77 44.63
N LEU A 350 -22.20 18.86 43.81
CA LEU A 350 -21.95 17.48 44.19
C LEU A 350 -20.94 17.40 45.35
N ALA A 351 -19.83 18.12 45.26
CA ALA A 351 -18.78 18.12 46.27
C ALA A 351 -19.29 18.57 47.66
N ILE A 352 -20.11 19.62 47.72
CA ILE A 352 -20.67 20.13 48.99
C ILE A 352 -21.65 19.15 49.64
N ASN A 353 -22.42 18.42 48.83
CA ASN A 353 -23.44 17.50 49.30
C ASN A 353 -22.92 16.11 49.65
N ILE A 354 -21.75 15.74 49.12
CA ILE A 354 -21.17 14.40 49.29
C ILE A 354 -20.01 14.38 50.28
N ILE A 355 -19.13 15.39 50.27
CA ILE A 355 -17.87 15.32 51.02
C ILE A 355 -18.12 15.58 52.50
N SER A 356 -17.68 14.63 53.34
CA SER A 356 -17.84 14.66 54.79
C SER A 356 -17.01 15.79 55.45
N ASP A 357 -15.79 16.04 54.94
CA ASP A 357 -14.94 17.17 55.36
C ASP A 357 -15.42 18.50 54.74
N PRO A 358 -15.98 19.43 55.54
CA PRO A 358 -16.53 20.67 55.05
C PRO A 358 -15.47 21.62 54.45
N ILE A 359 -14.21 21.49 54.88
CA ILE A 359 -13.10 22.31 54.38
C ILE A 359 -12.75 21.86 52.96
N ILE A 360 -12.65 20.55 52.73
CA ILE A 360 -12.33 19.99 51.40
C ILE A 360 -13.45 20.32 50.40
N GLY A 361 -14.72 20.13 50.79
CA GLY A 361 -15.87 20.50 49.97
C GLY A 361 -15.89 22.00 49.60
N LEU A 362 -15.48 22.87 50.53
CA LEU A 362 -15.41 24.32 50.30
C LEU A 362 -14.35 24.65 49.25
N ARG A 363 -13.18 24.03 49.33
CA ARG A 363 -12.06 24.30 48.43
C ARG A 363 -12.32 23.80 47.01
N ILE A 364 -12.91 22.61 46.84
CA ILE A 364 -13.35 22.11 45.52
C ILE A 364 -14.36 23.08 44.91
N THR A 365 -15.22 23.64 45.74
CA THR A 365 -16.17 24.65 45.30
C THR A 365 -15.48 25.95 44.88
N GLN A 366 -14.55 26.48 45.67
CA GLN A 366 -13.76 27.67 45.30
C GLN A 366 -13.10 27.50 43.93
N ILE A 367 -12.48 26.35 43.68
CA ILE A 367 -11.82 26.04 42.41
C ILE A 367 -12.82 25.97 41.25
N SER A 368 -13.98 25.34 41.46
CA SER A 368 -15.03 25.23 40.44
C SER A 368 -15.61 26.59 40.08
N TYR A 369 -15.75 27.48 41.06
CA TYR A 369 -16.26 28.83 40.85
C TYR A 369 -15.32 29.68 39.98
N VAL A 370 -13.99 29.51 40.08
CA VAL A 370 -13.01 30.19 39.20
C VAL A 370 -13.37 30.02 37.72
N ILE A 371 -13.76 28.81 37.32
CA ILE A 371 -14.19 28.49 35.95
C ILE A 371 -15.59 29.06 35.68
N PHE A 372 -16.49 28.96 36.66
CA PHE A 372 -17.86 29.47 36.54
C PHE A 372 -17.93 30.99 36.36
N PHE A 373 -17.03 31.78 36.95
CA PHE A 373 -17.00 33.22 36.73
C PHE A 373 -16.80 33.57 35.25
N LEU A 374 -16.20 32.71 34.43
CA LEU A 374 -16.03 32.93 32.99
C LEU A 374 -17.32 32.72 32.17
N ALA A 375 -18.36 32.12 32.76
CA ALA A 375 -19.60 31.75 32.08
C ALA A 375 -20.24 32.91 31.29
N PRO A 376 -20.42 34.11 31.86
CA PRO A 376 -21.11 35.19 31.15
C PRO A 376 -20.37 35.62 29.88
N SER A 377 -19.03 35.67 29.92
CA SER A 377 -18.22 36.04 28.75
C SER A 377 -18.37 35.01 27.62
N ILE A 378 -18.26 33.72 27.93
CA ILE A 378 -18.37 32.64 26.94
C ILE A 378 -19.78 32.56 26.37
N HIS A 379 -20.81 32.68 27.21
CA HIS A 379 -22.20 32.61 26.79
C HIS A 379 -22.58 33.79 25.90
N ILE A 380 -22.15 35.01 26.22
CA ILE A 380 -22.42 36.17 25.35
C ILE A 380 -21.73 36.00 23.99
N ARG A 381 -20.47 35.53 23.95
CA ARG A 381 -19.77 35.24 22.70
C ARG A 381 -20.49 34.17 21.87
N PHE A 382 -20.99 33.14 22.53
CA PHE A 382 -21.81 32.11 21.89
C PHE A 382 -23.05 32.71 21.22
N ALA A 383 -23.81 33.53 21.96
CA ALA A 383 -25.02 34.16 21.45
C ALA A 383 -24.75 35.10 20.26
N TYR A 384 -23.73 35.96 20.34
CA TYR A 384 -23.39 36.88 19.25
C TYR A 384 -22.87 36.14 18.02
N LEU A 385 -22.11 35.06 18.19
CA LEU A 385 -21.66 34.22 17.09
C LEU A 385 -22.82 33.48 16.43
N ALA A 386 -23.75 32.94 17.24
CA ALA A 386 -24.96 32.27 16.74
C ALA A 386 -25.88 33.25 15.99
N LEU A 387 -25.94 34.51 16.41
CA LEU A 387 -26.62 35.60 15.70
C LEU A 387 -25.86 36.15 14.50
N LYS A 388 -24.64 35.68 14.23
CA LYS A 388 -23.73 36.21 13.19
C LYS A 388 -23.50 37.72 13.31
N ARG A 389 -23.37 38.22 14.55
CA ARG A 389 -23.15 39.64 14.87
C ARG A 389 -21.75 39.85 15.49
N PRO A 390 -21.09 40.97 15.19
CA PRO A 390 -19.85 41.34 15.89
C PRO A 390 -20.15 41.72 17.35
N LEU A 391 -19.18 41.49 18.23
CA LEU A 391 -19.28 41.84 19.64
C LEU A 391 -19.38 43.36 19.85
N PRO A 392 -20.10 43.84 20.88
CA PRO A 392 -20.17 45.27 21.20
C PRO A 392 -18.81 45.86 21.58
N LYS A 393 -18.59 47.15 21.29
CA LYS A 393 -17.31 47.85 21.56
C LYS A 393 -16.90 47.89 23.03
N TYR A 394 -17.86 47.85 23.96
CA TYR A 394 -17.63 47.86 25.41
C TYR A 394 -17.37 46.46 26.00
N PHE A 395 -17.54 45.40 25.20
CA PHE A 395 -17.38 44.01 25.65
C PHE A 395 -15.98 43.68 26.24
N PRO A 396 -14.86 44.27 25.78
CA PRO A 396 -13.56 44.07 26.43
C PRO A 396 -13.49 44.52 27.90
N VAL A 397 -14.26 45.54 28.27
CA VAL A 397 -14.36 46.01 29.67
C VAL A 397 -15.10 44.96 30.50
N PHE A 398 -16.16 44.39 29.94
CA PHE A 398 -16.92 43.29 30.56
C PHE A 398 -16.05 42.05 30.78
N ASP A 399 -15.27 41.63 29.78
CA ASP A 399 -14.31 40.52 29.90
C ASP A 399 -13.27 40.78 31.00
N THR A 400 -12.76 42.00 31.08
CA THR A 400 -11.78 42.38 32.10
C THR A 400 -12.39 42.29 33.50
N LEU A 401 -13.64 42.72 33.68
CA LEU A 401 -14.35 42.64 34.96
C LEU A 401 -14.64 41.20 35.38
N VAL A 402 -15.13 40.38 34.45
CA VAL A 402 -15.36 38.94 34.64
C VAL A 402 -14.07 38.22 35.03
N PHE A 403 -12.99 38.53 34.34
CA PHE A 403 -11.67 37.98 34.62
C PHE A 403 -11.15 38.38 36.01
N LEU A 404 -11.26 39.67 36.38
CA LEU A 404 -10.89 40.15 37.71
C LEU A 404 -11.70 39.46 38.82
N LEU A 405 -12.99 39.17 38.58
CA LEU A 405 -13.82 38.42 39.51
C LEU A 405 -13.44 36.93 39.59
N SER A 406 -13.07 36.31 38.47
CA SER A 406 -12.54 34.93 38.47
C SER A 406 -11.23 34.80 39.26
N ILE A 407 -10.41 35.86 39.27
CA ILE A 407 -9.21 35.95 40.11
C ILE A 407 -9.61 36.17 41.57
N ALA A 408 -10.54 37.09 41.82
CA ALA A 408 -11.06 37.36 43.17
C ALA A 408 -11.77 36.13 43.77
N ALA A 409 -12.18 35.15 42.95
CA ALA A 409 -12.73 33.88 43.38
C ALA A 409 -11.76 33.03 44.22
N LEU A 410 -10.45 33.21 44.02
CA LEU A 410 -9.43 32.53 44.83
C LEU A 410 -9.28 33.13 46.23
N SER A 411 -9.97 34.25 46.51
CA SER A 411 -9.98 34.89 47.82
C SER A 411 -10.83 34.10 48.82
N PRO A 412 -10.45 34.07 50.11
CA PRO A 412 -11.31 33.55 51.18
C PRO A 412 -12.65 34.29 51.32
N TRP A 413 -12.77 35.50 50.75
CA TRP A 413 -13.99 36.31 50.72
C TRP A 413 -15.09 35.73 49.81
N LEU A 414 -14.81 34.62 49.12
CA LEU A 414 -15.80 33.94 48.29
C LEU A 414 -16.93 33.35 49.13
N PHE A 415 -16.66 32.84 50.35
CA PHE A 415 -17.59 32.04 51.14
C PHE A 415 -17.54 32.32 52.64
N VAL A 416 -18.73 32.34 53.26
CA VAL A 416 -18.92 32.64 54.69
C VAL A 416 -19.30 31.40 55.49
N GLY A 417 -19.80 30.32 54.86
CA GLY A 417 -20.25 29.09 55.51
C GLY A 417 -21.21 28.27 54.65
N TYR A 418 -22.04 27.43 55.28
CA TYR A 418 -23.08 26.63 54.63
C TYR A 418 -24.42 26.76 55.35
N TYR A 419 -25.51 26.64 54.59
CA TYR A 419 -26.86 26.41 55.09
C TYR A 419 -27.23 24.94 54.90
N GLU A 420 -27.78 24.30 55.94
CA GLU A 420 -28.26 22.92 55.86
C GLU A 420 -29.76 22.91 55.56
N PHE A 421 -30.16 22.18 54.51
CA PHE A 421 -31.55 21.99 54.11
C PHE A 421 -31.88 20.49 53.99
N PRO A 422 -33.17 20.09 53.99
CA PRO A 422 -33.57 18.67 53.86
C PRO A 422 -33.06 17.99 52.58
N TRP A 423 -32.84 18.76 51.52
CA TRP A 423 -32.32 18.29 50.24
C TRP A 423 -30.80 18.43 50.09
N GLY A 424 -30.08 18.88 51.13
CA GLY A 424 -28.62 18.95 51.15
C GLY A 424 -28.04 20.25 51.70
N ARG A 425 -26.71 20.34 51.67
CA ARG A 425 -25.94 21.52 52.06
C ARG A 425 -25.84 22.50 50.90
N ILE A 426 -26.10 23.77 51.18
CA ILE A 426 -25.98 24.86 50.20
C ILE A 426 -24.99 25.89 50.74
N LEU A 427 -24.13 26.36 49.85
CA LEU A 427 -23.10 27.32 50.17
C LEU A 427 -23.67 28.72 50.45
N ALA A 428 -23.23 29.35 51.54
CA ALA A 428 -23.57 30.74 51.84
C ALA A 428 -22.80 31.69 50.91
N SER A 429 -23.53 32.55 50.20
CA SER A 429 -22.95 33.47 49.21
C SER A 429 -22.16 34.61 49.85
N GLY A 430 -20.86 34.70 49.54
CA GLY A 430 -20.02 35.86 49.90
C GLY A 430 -20.17 37.05 48.93
N PRO A 431 -19.59 38.22 49.26
CA PRO A 431 -19.70 39.45 48.44
C PRO A 431 -19.26 39.30 46.98
N VAL A 432 -18.27 38.42 46.72
CA VAL A 432 -17.76 38.16 45.36
C VAL A 432 -18.79 37.43 44.51
N VAL A 433 -19.52 36.46 45.08
CA VAL A 433 -20.59 35.71 44.40
C VAL A 433 -21.77 36.62 44.09
N GLN A 434 -22.13 37.51 45.03
CA GLN A 434 -23.21 38.49 44.86
C GLN A 434 -22.88 39.51 43.75
N GLY A 435 -21.65 40.03 43.73
CA GLY A 435 -21.19 40.93 42.67
C GLY A 435 -21.23 40.29 41.28
N PHE A 436 -20.92 39.00 41.18
CA PHE A 436 -21.05 38.27 39.93
C PHE A 436 -22.49 38.03 39.50
N GLY A 437 -23.40 37.73 40.42
CA GLY A 437 -24.83 37.64 40.13
C GLY A 437 -25.35 38.92 39.46
N ALA A 438 -24.94 40.10 39.94
CA ALA A 438 -25.30 41.39 39.36
C ALA A 438 -24.73 41.58 37.93
N ILE A 439 -23.46 41.18 37.71
CA ILE A 439 -22.81 41.31 36.39
C ILE A 439 -23.38 40.33 35.37
N GLY A 440 -23.67 39.11 35.80
CA GLY A 440 -24.38 38.11 34.98
C GLY A 440 -25.75 38.62 34.55
N PHE A 441 -26.50 39.24 35.47
CA PHE A 441 -27.81 39.84 35.17
C PHE A 441 -27.72 40.94 34.10
N ILE A 442 -26.74 41.85 34.20
CA ILE A 442 -26.50 42.90 33.21
C ILE A 442 -26.17 42.29 31.84
N GLY A 443 -25.33 41.26 31.81
CA GLY A 443 -24.96 40.56 30.56
C GLY A 443 -26.16 39.93 29.84
N ILE A 444 -27.08 39.30 30.59
CA ILE A 444 -28.29 38.69 30.05
C ILE A 444 -29.23 39.74 29.46
N LEU A 445 -29.42 40.86 30.17
CA LEU A 445 -30.28 41.96 29.70
C LEU A 445 -29.79 42.52 28.37
N ILE A 446 -28.47 42.69 28.21
CA ILE A 446 -27.84 43.15 26.97
C ILE A 446 -28.14 42.18 25.81
N VAL A 447 -27.94 40.87 26.01
CA VAL A 447 -28.19 39.85 24.98
C VAL A 447 -29.67 39.79 24.61
N LEU A 448 -30.58 39.89 25.58
CA LEU A 448 -32.03 39.91 25.35
C LEU A 448 -32.47 41.11 24.51
N LEU A 449 -32.00 42.32 24.84
CA LEU A 449 -32.33 43.53 24.10
C LEU A 449 -31.83 43.46 22.64
N GLU A 450 -30.62 42.94 22.44
CA GLU A 450 -30.07 42.73 21.09
C GLU A 450 -30.87 41.67 20.31
N TRP A 451 -31.26 40.58 20.97
CA TRP A 451 -32.07 39.53 20.35
C TRP A 451 -33.44 40.03 19.88
N ILE A 452 -34.13 40.81 20.73
CA ILE A 452 -35.41 41.44 20.38
C ILE A 452 -35.26 42.37 19.17
N SER A 453 -34.14 43.10 19.06
CA SER A 453 -33.82 43.93 17.90
C SER A 453 -33.67 43.09 16.62
N VAL A 454 -32.92 41.98 16.68
CA VAL A 454 -32.70 41.07 15.53
C VAL A 454 -33.99 40.34 15.13
N LEU A 455 -34.82 39.93 16.08
CA LEU A 455 -36.13 39.32 15.84
C LEU A 455 -37.08 40.29 15.12
N LYS A 456 -37.12 41.57 15.54
CA LYS A 456 -37.92 42.61 14.88
C LYS A 456 -37.49 42.86 13.43
N ARG A 457 -36.21 42.67 13.11
CA ARG A 457 -35.64 42.83 11.75
C ARG A 457 -35.73 41.57 10.88
N LYS A 458 -36.22 40.44 11.41
CA LYS A 458 -36.24 39.11 10.74
C LYS A 458 -34.87 38.62 10.27
N GLU A 459 -33.80 39.04 10.94
CA GLU A 459 -32.41 38.69 10.58
C GLU A 459 -31.88 37.46 11.35
N SER A 460 -32.65 36.93 12.31
CA SER A 460 -32.24 35.77 13.13
C SER A 460 -32.41 34.45 12.40
N ASP A 461 -31.43 33.55 12.52
CA ASP A 461 -31.59 32.17 12.12
C ASP A 461 -32.04 31.28 13.30
N PHE A 462 -32.55 30.09 12.98
CA PHE A 462 -33.09 29.15 13.97
C PHE A 462 -32.07 28.77 15.05
N LEU A 463 -30.79 28.66 14.67
CA LEU A 463 -29.71 28.29 15.57
C LEU A 463 -29.37 29.44 16.54
N GLY A 464 -29.34 30.68 16.04
CA GLY A 464 -29.22 31.90 16.83
C GLY A 464 -30.34 32.04 17.86
N ASN A 465 -31.58 31.74 17.47
CA ASN A 465 -32.73 31.80 18.39
C ASN A 465 -32.65 30.74 19.51
N LEU A 466 -32.26 29.50 19.17
CA LEU A 466 -32.04 28.44 20.17
C LEU A 466 -30.87 28.74 21.11
N ALA A 467 -29.79 29.34 20.58
CA ALA A 467 -28.62 29.72 21.37
C ALA A 467 -28.95 30.75 22.44
N ILE A 468 -29.79 31.73 22.11
CA ILE A 468 -30.21 32.77 23.06
C ILE A 468 -31.24 32.23 24.04
N LEU A 469 -32.16 31.39 23.57
CA LEU A 469 -33.09 30.68 24.45
C LEU A 469 -32.35 29.86 25.51
N PHE A 470 -31.32 29.10 25.11
CA PHE A 470 -30.42 28.41 26.02
C PHE A 470 -29.81 29.35 27.06
N LEU A 471 -29.25 30.47 26.62
CA LEU A 471 -28.57 31.43 27.48
C LEU A 471 -29.53 32.06 28.50
N VAL A 472 -30.72 32.45 28.06
CA VAL A 472 -31.75 33.06 28.91
C VAL A 472 -32.29 32.06 29.93
N VAL A 473 -32.69 30.86 29.47
CA VAL A 473 -33.22 29.80 30.35
C VAL A 473 -32.15 29.37 31.35
N GLY A 474 -30.94 29.08 30.88
CA GLY A 474 -29.83 28.66 31.72
C GLY A 474 -29.45 29.72 32.76
N SER A 475 -29.49 31.00 32.40
CA SER A 475 -29.12 32.07 33.34
C SER A 475 -30.23 32.41 34.34
N ILE A 476 -31.50 32.30 33.95
CA ILE A 476 -32.63 32.41 34.88
C ILE A 476 -32.56 31.30 35.94
N MET A 477 -32.29 30.06 35.52
CA MET A 477 -32.14 28.93 36.44
C MET A 477 -31.00 29.14 37.44
N LEU A 478 -29.92 29.80 37.04
CA LEU A 478 -28.82 30.18 37.94
C LEU A 478 -29.21 31.26 38.94
N LEU A 479 -29.93 32.30 38.50
CA LEU A 479 -30.39 33.37 39.38
C LEU A 479 -31.36 32.84 40.45
N LEU A 480 -32.17 31.83 40.12
CA LEU A 480 -33.08 31.18 41.05
C LEU A 480 -32.37 30.37 42.16
N ASN A 481 -31.05 30.18 42.08
CA ASN A 481 -30.27 29.59 43.18
C ASN A 481 -29.91 30.62 44.26
N LEU A 482 -29.94 31.93 43.95
CA LEU A 482 -29.51 32.99 44.87
C LEU A 482 -30.27 32.99 46.21
N PRO A 483 -31.62 32.81 46.25
CA PRO A 483 -32.35 32.75 47.51
C PRO A 483 -31.83 31.64 48.43
N ALA A 484 -31.55 30.45 47.90
CA ALA A 484 -31.02 29.33 48.67
C ALA A 484 -29.63 29.63 49.25
N THR A 485 -28.79 30.38 48.52
CA THR A 485 -27.47 30.84 49.00
C THR A 485 -27.52 31.99 50.00
N GLN A 486 -28.72 32.52 50.28
CA GLN A 486 -28.98 33.51 51.32
C GLN A 486 -29.77 32.93 52.51
N GLY A 487 -29.97 31.60 52.53
CA GLY A 487 -30.66 30.91 53.62
C GLY A 487 -32.18 30.75 53.42
N PHE A 488 -32.74 31.14 52.27
CA PHE A 488 -34.16 30.88 51.98
C PHE A 488 -34.37 29.40 51.60
N PRO A 489 -35.38 28.71 52.17
CA PRO A 489 -35.61 27.28 51.95
C PRO A 489 -36.30 27.01 50.60
N ILE A 490 -35.64 27.35 49.50
CA ILE A 490 -36.09 27.07 48.14
C ILE A 490 -35.09 26.11 47.51
N TYR A 491 -35.60 25.04 46.89
CA TYR A 491 -34.73 24.10 46.19
C TYR A 491 -34.01 24.82 45.03
N PRO A 492 -32.68 24.70 44.91
CA PRO A 492 -31.91 25.37 43.86
C PRO A 492 -32.24 24.78 42.48
N LEU A 493 -33.19 25.41 41.77
CA LEU A 493 -33.66 25.01 40.44
C LEU A 493 -32.54 24.98 39.39
N GLY A 494 -31.46 25.71 39.61
CA GLY A 494 -30.24 25.66 38.80
C GLY A 494 -29.51 24.31 38.84
N ASN A 495 -29.93 23.35 39.66
CA ASN A 495 -29.45 21.97 39.59
C ASN A 495 -30.10 21.16 38.44
N LEU A 496 -31.15 21.68 37.79
CA LEU A 496 -31.85 21.05 36.64
C LEU A 496 -31.29 21.49 35.28
N THR A 497 -29.96 21.54 35.16
CA THR A 497 -29.25 22.07 33.97
C THR A 497 -29.44 21.25 32.70
N ILE A 498 -30.01 20.04 32.78
CA ILE A 498 -30.28 19.20 31.62
C ILE A 498 -31.22 19.88 30.60
N ILE A 499 -32.12 20.76 31.07
CA ILE A 499 -33.11 21.46 30.23
C ILE A 499 -32.43 22.45 29.27
N PRO A 500 -31.71 23.49 29.74
CA PRO A 500 -31.01 24.41 28.84
C PRO A 500 -29.97 23.66 28.00
N THR A 501 -29.23 22.74 28.60
CA THR A 501 -28.20 21.94 27.92
C THR A 501 -28.76 21.12 26.75
N GLY A 502 -29.93 20.53 26.91
CA GLY A 502 -30.64 19.82 25.84
C GLY A 502 -31.08 20.73 24.69
N ILE A 503 -31.55 21.95 25.00
CA ILE A 503 -31.92 22.96 24.00
C ILE A 503 -30.72 23.32 23.12
N LEU A 504 -29.57 23.60 23.75
CA LEU A 504 -28.33 23.93 23.07
C LEU A 504 -27.83 22.78 22.19
N ALA A 505 -27.73 21.59 22.78
CA ALA A 505 -27.23 20.42 22.08
C ALA A 505 -28.10 20.06 20.87
N TYR A 506 -29.43 20.08 21.02
CA TYR A 506 -30.35 19.84 19.92
C TYR A 506 -30.19 20.84 18.78
N GLY A 507 -30.07 22.13 19.10
CA GLY A 507 -29.86 23.17 18.10
C GLY A 507 -28.58 22.95 17.30
N VAL A 508 -27.46 22.77 17.99
CA VAL A 508 -26.15 22.62 17.34
C VAL A 508 -26.06 21.31 16.56
N LEU A 509 -26.52 20.18 17.11
CA LEU A 509 -26.45 18.88 16.43
C LEU A 509 -27.36 18.81 15.20
N LYS A 510 -28.54 19.43 15.24
CA LYS A 510 -29.51 19.36 14.14
C LYS A 510 -29.19 20.29 12.98
N LYS A 511 -28.53 21.43 13.24
CA LYS A 511 -28.45 22.53 12.26
C LYS A 511 -27.04 23.08 12.01
N SER A 512 -26.01 22.73 12.81
CA SER A 512 -24.63 23.17 12.54
C SER A 512 -23.94 22.38 11.42
N THR A 513 -24.51 21.25 11.00
CA THR A 513 -23.95 20.29 10.03
C THR A 513 -24.63 20.40 8.67
N ARG A 514 -24.44 21.53 7.98
CA ARG A 514 -24.86 21.68 6.58
C ARG A 514 -23.71 21.63 5.57
N LEU A 515 -22.54 21.16 5.98
CA LEU A 515 -21.43 20.88 5.07
C LEU A 515 -20.96 19.43 5.26
N GLU A 516 -21.17 18.68 4.18
CA GLU A 516 -20.45 17.49 3.73
C GLU A 516 -20.77 16.14 4.39
N THR A 517 -21.32 15.28 3.54
CA THR A 517 -21.60 13.85 3.67
C THR A 517 -20.34 13.02 3.99
N GLN A 518 -19.81 13.13 5.22
CA GLN A 518 -18.63 12.37 5.61
C GLN A 518 -18.99 10.97 6.16
N GLN A 519 -18.42 9.92 5.56
CA GLN A 519 -18.51 8.54 6.04
C GLN A 519 -17.98 8.39 7.47
N ALA A 520 -17.06 9.29 7.88
CA ALA A 520 -16.57 9.47 9.24
C ALA A 520 -17.70 9.54 10.30
N PHE A 521 -18.77 10.28 10.00
CA PHE A 521 -19.89 10.43 10.94
C PHE A 521 -20.66 9.11 11.12
N LYS A 522 -20.81 8.32 10.05
CA LYS A 522 -21.46 7.00 10.11
C LYS A 522 -20.62 5.97 10.85
N ILE A 523 -19.30 5.96 10.63
CA ILE A 523 -18.36 5.05 11.33
C ILE A 523 -18.30 5.41 12.81
N SER A 524 -18.14 6.70 13.13
CA SER A 524 -18.16 7.21 14.49
C SER A 524 -19.46 6.81 15.21
N HIS A 525 -20.63 7.03 14.59
CA HIS A 525 -21.93 6.65 15.15
C HIS A 525 -22.08 5.12 15.40
N ARG A 526 -21.53 4.26 14.53
CA ARG A 526 -21.57 2.80 14.71
C ARG A 526 -20.65 2.32 15.84
N ILE A 527 -19.46 2.90 15.95
CA ILE A 527 -18.51 2.60 17.05
C ILE A 527 -19.08 3.09 18.39
N SER A 528 -19.75 4.25 18.39
CA SER A 528 -20.50 4.78 19.53
C SER A 528 -21.56 3.80 20.06
N LEU A 529 -22.37 3.22 19.18
CA LEU A 529 -23.38 2.21 19.56
C LEU A 529 -22.75 0.93 20.12
N LEU A 530 -21.61 0.51 19.56
CA LEU A 530 -20.88 -0.67 20.04
C LEU A 530 -20.34 -0.46 21.48
N SER A 531 -19.77 0.72 21.77
CA SER A 531 -19.27 1.04 23.11
C SER A 531 -20.38 1.12 24.18
N LEU A 532 -21.58 1.57 23.80
CA LEU A 532 -22.77 1.57 24.67
C LEU A 532 -23.33 0.15 24.90
N SER A 533 -23.05 -0.80 24.01
CA SER A 533 -23.46 -2.20 24.20
C SER A 533 -22.54 -3.00 25.15
N LEU A 534 -21.37 -2.45 25.50
CA LEU A 534 -20.43 -3.06 26.46
C LEU A 534 -20.80 -2.81 27.93
N ILE A 535 -21.74 -1.88 28.20
CA ILE A 535 -22.18 -1.49 29.55
C ILE A 535 -22.82 -2.67 30.30
N PRO A 536 -23.79 -3.41 29.72
CA PRO A 536 -24.40 -4.55 30.40
C PRO A 536 -23.39 -5.68 30.62
N LEU A 537 -22.47 -5.89 29.67
CA LEU A 537 -21.45 -6.95 29.71
C LEU A 537 -20.45 -6.74 30.85
N PHE A 538 -19.90 -5.53 31.00
CA PHE A 538 -18.99 -5.22 32.11
C PHE A 538 -19.70 -5.13 33.46
N THR A 539 -20.95 -4.65 33.48
CA THR A 539 -21.79 -4.67 34.69
C THR A 539 -21.96 -6.10 35.20
N PHE A 540 -22.24 -7.05 34.31
CA PHE A 540 -22.36 -8.47 34.64
C PHE A 540 -21.04 -9.09 35.13
N LEU A 541 -19.91 -8.70 34.55
CA LEU A 541 -18.58 -9.20 34.93
C LEU A 541 -18.06 -8.66 36.27
N LEU A 542 -18.38 -7.41 36.63
CA LEU A 542 -17.91 -6.77 37.87
C LEU A 542 -18.82 -7.03 39.07
N PHE A 543 -20.11 -7.34 38.84
CA PHE A 543 -21.09 -7.63 39.90
C PHE A 543 -20.63 -8.69 40.93
N PRO A 544 -19.94 -9.80 40.56
CA PRO A 544 -19.51 -10.83 41.51
C PRO A 544 -18.36 -10.40 42.44
N PHE A 545 -17.59 -9.38 42.07
CA PHE A 545 -16.41 -8.92 42.82
C PHE A 545 -16.73 -7.84 43.86
N LEU A 546 -17.99 -7.40 43.95
CA LEU A 546 -18.42 -6.39 44.92
C LEU A 546 -18.64 -7.02 46.32
N PRO A 547 -18.40 -6.26 47.40
CA PRO A 547 -18.60 -6.73 48.76
C PRO A 547 -20.03 -7.27 48.95
N LYS A 548 -20.16 -8.54 49.35
CA LYS A 548 -21.47 -9.19 49.55
C LYS A 548 -22.29 -8.55 50.68
N SER A 549 -21.65 -7.79 51.57
CA SER A 549 -22.26 -7.11 52.71
C SER A 549 -23.04 -5.84 52.36
N SER A 550 -22.89 -5.30 51.15
CA SER A 550 -23.58 -4.07 50.75
C SER A 550 -24.99 -4.37 50.20
N PRO A 551 -26.00 -3.53 50.49
CA PRO A 551 -27.33 -3.59 49.86
C PRO A 551 -27.26 -3.61 48.33
N LEU A 552 -28.26 -4.20 47.66
CA LEU A 552 -28.28 -4.39 46.19
C LEU A 552 -28.19 -3.04 45.44
N ASP A 553 -28.96 -2.06 45.91
CA ASP A 553 -28.99 -0.67 45.47
C ASP A 553 -27.62 0.02 45.63
N SER A 554 -26.91 -0.23 46.74
CA SER A 554 -25.56 0.29 46.95
C SER A 554 -24.54 -0.33 45.99
N ARG A 555 -24.62 -1.65 45.74
CA ARG A 555 -23.75 -2.34 44.75
C ARG A 555 -23.99 -1.85 43.34
N ILE A 556 -25.25 -1.67 42.95
CA ILE A 556 -25.62 -1.08 41.64
C ILE A 556 -25.06 0.35 41.53
N LEU A 557 -25.12 1.13 42.60
CA LEU A 557 -24.57 2.49 42.65
C LEU A 557 -23.04 2.50 42.48
N TYR A 558 -22.31 1.58 43.13
CA TYR A 558 -20.86 1.44 42.93
C TYR A 558 -20.49 1.10 41.48
N ILE A 559 -21.23 0.18 40.86
CA ILE A 559 -21.02 -0.17 39.45
C ILE A 559 -21.27 1.05 38.57
N LEU A 560 -22.36 1.79 38.78
CA LEU A 560 -22.67 2.96 37.97
C LEU A 560 -21.62 4.07 38.13
N LEU A 561 -21.13 4.32 39.34
CA LEU A 561 -20.10 5.33 39.62
C LEU A 561 -18.73 4.98 39.02
N ILE A 562 -18.36 3.70 38.95
CA ILE A 562 -17.07 3.25 38.41
C ILE A 562 -17.13 3.01 36.90
N LEU A 563 -18.19 2.34 36.44
CA LEU A 563 -18.27 1.85 35.07
C LEU A 563 -18.60 2.98 34.09
N PHE A 564 -19.47 3.92 34.46
CA PHE A 564 -19.88 5.00 33.57
C PHE A 564 -18.70 5.89 33.14
N PRO A 565 -17.80 6.35 34.04
CA PRO A 565 -16.59 7.09 33.64
C PRO A 565 -15.61 6.28 32.78
N ILE A 566 -15.41 4.98 33.06
CA ILE A 566 -14.49 4.11 32.30
C ILE A 566 -15.00 3.88 30.87
N LEU A 567 -16.30 3.64 30.72
CA LEU A 567 -16.93 3.49 29.41
C LEU A 567 -16.91 4.82 28.63
N LEU A 568 -17.13 5.94 29.31
CA LEU A 568 -17.05 7.27 28.73
C LEU A 568 -15.62 7.59 28.25
N LEU A 569 -14.61 7.17 29.01
CA LEU A 569 -13.20 7.25 28.64
C LEU A 569 -12.90 6.37 27.43
N GLY A 570 -13.38 5.12 27.41
CA GLY A 570 -13.24 4.21 26.26
C GLY A 570 -13.90 4.77 24.99
N TYR A 571 -15.08 5.36 25.12
CA TYR A 571 -15.77 6.08 24.05
C TYR A 571 -14.95 7.26 23.54
N GLN A 572 -14.43 8.09 24.44
CA GLN A 572 -13.59 9.24 24.09
C GLN A 572 -12.34 8.77 23.35
N LEU A 573 -11.61 7.78 23.87
CA LEU A 573 -10.44 7.20 23.20
C LEU A 573 -10.79 6.68 21.80
N ALA A 574 -11.88 5.93 21.66
CA ALA A 574 -12.32 5.44 20.35
C ALA A 574 -12.66 6.58 19.38
N PHE A 575 -13.40 7.61 19.84
CA PHE A 575 -13.74 8.79 19.04
C PHE A 575 -12.49 9.61 18.65
N PHE A 576 -11.53 9.77 19.57
CA PHE A 576 -10.27 10.48 19.34
C PHE A 576 -9.31 9.72 18.42
N LEU A 577 -9.25 8.39 18.50
CA LEU A 577 -8.36 7.57 17.66
C LEU A 577 -8.90 7.38 16.24
N THR A 578 -10.23 7.29 16.08
CA THR A 578 -10.85 7.05 14.77
C THR A 578 -10.94 8.30 13.91
N ARG A 579 -10.90 9.50 14.52
CA ARG A 579 -11.09 10.75 13.80
C ARG A 579 -9.91 11.22 12.94
N PRO A 580 -8.63 11.13 13.36
CA PRO A 580 -7.50 11.43 12.49
C PRO A 580 -7.57 10.60 11.22
N ILE A 581 -7.80 9.29 11.40
CA ILE A 581 -8.00 8.31 10.32
C ILE A 581 -9.17 8.73 9.42
N SER A 582 -10.30 9.08 10.00
CA SER A 582 -11.49 9.46 9.24
C SER A 582 -11.33 10.80 8.50
N SER A 583 -10.65 11.78 9.11
CA SER A 583 -10.38 13.09 8.50
C SER A 583 -9.34 12.99 7.38
N GLU A 584 -8.36 12.10 7.53
CA GLU A 584 -7.37 11.81 6.50
C GLU A 584 -8.00 11.03 5.35
N LEU A 585 -8.90 10.09 5.66
CA LEU A 585 -9.71 9.37 4.67
C LEU A 585 -10.65 10.32 3.91
N ASP A 586 -11.35 11.23 4.58
CA ASP A 586 -12.23 12.21 3.93
C ASP A 586 -11.44 13.24 3.12
N LEU A 587 -10.25 13.67 3.58
CA LEU A 587 -9.35 14.53 2.80
C LEU A 587 -8.82 13.80 1.57
N LEU A 588 -8.47 12.52 1.71
CA LEU A 588 -8.08 11.67 0.59
C LEU A 588 -9.23 11.50 -0.39
N LEU A 589 -10.45 11.22 0.07
CA LEU A 589 -11.65 11.09 -0.76
C LEU A 589 -12.02 12.40 -1.45
N GLN A 590 -11.91 13.56 -0.80
CA GLN A 590 -12.16 14.86 -1.44
C GLN A 590 -11.09 15.24 -2.46
N LYS A 591 -9.82 14.95 -2.16
CA LYS A 591 -8.75 15.07 -3.17
C LYS A 591 -9.00 14.12 -4.32
N LEU A 592 -9.49 12.91 -4.04
CA LEU A 592 -9.86 11.93 -5.04
C LEU A 592 -11.07 12.38 -5.85
N ASP A 593 -12.06 13.07 -5.25
CA ASP A 593 -13.24 13.59 -5.95
C ASP A 593 -12.92 14.79 -6.84
N ARG A 594 -12.09 15.75 -6.39
CA ARG A 594 -11.61 16.84 -7.28
C ARG A 594 -10.65 16.36 -8.35
N ALA A 595 -9.73 15.47 -7.97
CA ALA A 595 -8.88 14.80 -8.95
C ALA A 595 -9.73 13.94 -9.90
N ARG A 596 -10.87 13.41 -9.45
CA ARG A 596 -11.83 12.67 -10.28
C ARG A 596 -12.66 13.59 -11.15
N GLU A 597 -13.02 14.81 -10.74
CA GLU A 597 -13.74 15.77 -11.59
C GLU A 597 -12.83 16.30 -12.71
N GLU A 598 -11.60 16.70 -12.35
CA GLU A 598 -10.56 17.05 -13.33
C GLU A 598 -10.16 15.84 -14.17
N ALA A 599 -10.01 14.65 -13.56
CA ALA A 599 -9.78 13.40 -14.29
C ALA A 599 -11.03 12.90 -15.02
N GLU A 600 -12.25 13.34 -14.76
CA GLU A 600 -13.45 12.92 -15.51
C GLU A 600 -13.55 13.76 -16.77
N ILE A 601 -13.24 15.05 -16.72
CA ILE A 601 -13.12 15.90 -17.91
C ILE A 601 -11.90 15.45 -18.74
N LEU A 602 -10.74 15.26 -18.10
CA LEU A 602 -9.54 14.76 -18.76
C LEU A 602 -9.69 13.30 -19.20
N ALA A 603 -10.41 12.44 -18.46
CA ALA A 603 -10.71 11.08 -18.89
C ALA A 603 -11.82 11.04 -19.93
N GLU A 604 -12.74 12.01 -20.02
CA GLU A 604 -13.69 12.10 -21.12
C GLU A 604 -12.97 12.56 -22.39
N LEU A 605 -12.04 13.50 -22.27
CA LEU A 605 -11.12 13.92 -23.34
C LEU A 605 -10.19 12.76 -23.75
N THR A 606 -9.58 12.06 -22.79
CA THR A 606 -8.74 10.87 -23.02
C THR A 606 -9.57 9.70 -23.54
N LYS A 607 -10.80 9.50 -23.07
CA LYS A 607 -11.72 8.45 -23.52
C LYS A 607 -12.17 8.73 -24.94
N ARG A 608 -12.47 9.98 -25.32
CA ARG A 608 -12.76 10.37 -26.71
C ARG A 608 -11.53 10.25 -27.61
N ILE A 609 -10.37 10.71 -27.15
CA ILE A 609 -9.07 10.50 -27.81
C ILE A 609 -8.80 9.01 -28.03
N ASN A 610 -9.15 8.15 -27.07
CA ASN A 610 -8.94 6.70 -27.16
C ASN A 610 -10.09 5.96 -27.87
N SER A 611 -11.30 6.54 -27.95
CA SER A 611 -12.49 5.89 -28.54
C SER A 611 -12.70 6.23 -30.00
N THR A 612 -12.15 7.36 -30.44
CA THR A 612 -12.23 7.83 -31.82
C THR A 612 -10.81 7.95 -32.37
N SER A 613 -10.53 7.27 -33.49
CA SER A 613 -9.29 7.47 -34.27
C SER A 613 -9.38 8.66 -35.24
N ASP A 614 -10.55 9.30 -35.32
CA ASP A 614 -10.81 10.45 -36.17
C ASP A 614 -10.33 11.74 -35.51
N LEU A 615 -9.23 12.26 -36.03
CA LEU A 615 -8.60 13.48 -35.56
C LEU A 615 -9.49 14.71 -35.76
N THR A 616 -10.44 14.67 -36.71
CA THR A 616 -11.42 15.74 -36.90
C THR A 616 -12.29 15.92 -35.66
N GLU A 617 -12.79 14.83 -35.07
CA GLU A 617 -13.65 14.89 -33.88
C GLU A 617 -12.89 15.42 -32.65
N ILE A 618 -11.63 15.00 -32.48
CA ILE A 618 -10.76 15.43 -31.38
C ILE A 618 -10.47 16.93 -31.48
N LEU A 619 -10.06 17.39 -32.66
CA LEU A 619 -9.78 18.80 -32.88
C LEU A 619 -11.06 19.65 -32.80
N GLN A 620 -12.22 19.11 -33.23
CA GLN A 620 -13.51 19.81 -33.11
C GLN A 620 -13.92 19.96 -31.64
N PHE A 621 -13.74 18.94 -30.81
CA PHE A 621 -13.98 19.03 -29.36
C PHE A 621 -13.10 20.10 -28.70
N VAL A 622 -11.83 20.19 -29.12
CA VAL A 622 -10.89 21.20 -28.60
C VAL A 622 -11.29 22.60 -29.01
N LYS A 623 -11.73 22.77 -30.27
CA LYS A 623 -12.31 24.02 -30.76
C LYS A 623 -13.52 24.42 -29.93
N ASP A 624 -14.45 23.49 -29.68
CA ASP A 624 -15.66 23.74 -28.92
C ASP A 624 -15.35 24.09 -27.46
N HIS A 625 -14.39 23.40 -26.83
CA HIS A 625 -13.96 23.69 -25.46
C HIS A 625 -13.32 25.07 -25.31
N ILE A 626 -12.43 25.45 -26.25
CA ILE A 626 -11.81 26.78 -26.28
C ILE A 626 -12.89 27.84 -26.55
N SER A 627 -13.82 27.58 -27.49
CA SER A 627 -14.90 28.51 -27.83
C SER A 627 -15.86 28.74 -26.66
N LEU A 628 -16.25 27.69 -25.92
CA LEU A 628 -17.21 27.78 -24.82
C LEU A 628 -16.67 28.59 -23.64
N ARG A 629 -15.35 28.63 -23.48
CA ARG A 629 -14.67 29.32 -22.39
C ARG A 629 -14.22 30.73 -22.73
N PHE A 630 -13.79 30.98 -23.96
CA PHE A 630 -13.20 32.26 -24.38
C PHE A 630 -14.10 33.09 -25.32
N GLY A 631 -15.27 32.57 -25.71
CA GLY A 631 -16.36 33.32 -26.34
C GLY A 631 -16.23 33.59 -27.85
N GLU A 632 -15.12 33.26 -28.48
CA GLU A 632 -14.88 33.39 -29.93
C GLU A 632 -14.43 32.04 -30.51
N ASN A 633 -14.84 31.76 -31.75
CA ASN A 633 -14.63 30.46 -32.38
C ASN A 633 -13.28 30.41 -33.12
N PRO A 634 -12.25 29.71 -32.62
CA PRO A 634 -10.93 29.70 -33.23
C PRO A 634 -10.87 28.86 -34.51
N ILE A 635 -9.95 29.22 -35.41
CA ILE A 635 -9.49 28.33 -36.48
C ILE A 635 -8.35 27.49 -35.91
N LEU A 636 -8.49 26.16 -36.01
CA LEU A 636 -7.48 25.20 -35.60
C LEU A 636 -6.80 24.61 -36.83
N ALA A 637 -5.47 24.74 -36.91
CA ALA A 637 -4.67 24.11 -37.95
C ALA A 637 -3.59 23.24 -37.30
N LEU A 638 -3.49 21.99 -37.74
CA LEU A 638 -2.48 21.05 -37.30
C LEU A 638 -1.44 20.84 -38.40
N PHE A 639 -0.20 21.18 -38.09
CA PHE A 639 0.94 20.96 -38.97
C PHE A 639 1.81 19.83 -38.42
N THR A 640 2.16 18.84 -39.23
CA THR A 640 3.03 17.72 -38.82
C THR A 640 4.40 17.82 -39.47
N VAL A 641 5.43 17.37 -38.76
CA VAL A 641 6.81 17.34 -39.27
C VAL A 641 6.96 16.15 -40.22
N ASN A 642 7.41 16.40 -41.45
CA ASN A 642 7.85 15.37 -42.38
C ASN A 642 9.38 15.26 -42.34
N ASP A 643 9.90 14.23 -41.65
CA ASP A 643 11.34 14.02 -41.43
C ASP A 643 12.13 13.86 -42.74
N ALA A 644 11.53 13.28 -43.78
CA ALA A 644 12.19 13.06 -45.07
C ALA A 644 12.41 14.36 -45.86
N HIS A 645 11.62 15.42 -45.58
CA HIS A 645 11.62 16.67 -46.33
C HIS A 645 12.04 17.89 -45.49
N GLN A 646 12.33 17.72 -44.20
CA GLN A 646 12.64 18.79 -43.25
C GLN A 646 11.65 19.98 -43.31
N ALA A 647 10.37 19.67 -43.42
CA ALA A 647 9.30 20.66 -43.54
C ALA A 647 8.08 20.30 -42.68
N LEU A 648 7.31 21.31 -42.28
CA LEU A 648 5.96 21.18 -41.75
C LEU A 648 4.97 21.14 -42.91
N ALA A 649 4.07 20.19 -42.90
CA ALA A 649 2.95 20.11 -43.84
C ALA A 649 1.62 20.23 -43.08
N LEU A 650 0.62 20.83 -43.71
CA LEU A 650 -0.73 20.86 -43.14
C LEU A 650 -1.28 19.43 -43.12
N TYR A 651 -1.57 18.93 -41.92
CA TYR A 651 -2.14 17.60 -41.73
C TYR A 651 -3.66 17.66 -41.61
N HIS A 652 -4.17 18.69 -40.91
CA HIS A 652 -5.60 18.88 -40.73
C HIS A 652 -5.93 20.35 -40.47
N LEU A 653 -7.05 20.85 -40.99
CA LEU A 653 -7.59 22.16 -40.68
C LEU A 653 -9.06 22.04 -40.25
N ILE A 654 -9.45 22.79 -39.22
CA ILE A 654 -10.85 23.00 -38.83
C ILE A 654 -11.13 24.49 -38.94
N SER A 655 -11.82 24.86 -40.01
CA SER A 655 -12.19 26.23 -40.35
C SER A 655 -13.60 26.27 -40.93
N ASN A 656 -14.25 27.44 -40.89
CA ASN A 656 -15.56 27.68 -41.51
C ASN A 656 -15.41 28.32 -42.92
N THR A 657 -14.27 28.12 -43.61
CA THR A 657 -13.93 28.79 -44.89
C THR A 657 -14.19 27.88 -46.11
N ASP A 658 -14.35 28.49 -47.30
CA ASP A 658 -14.68 27.82 -48.57
C ASP A 658 -13.65 26.77 -49.03
N SER A 659 -14.13 25.72 -49.72
CA SER A 659 -13.35 24.55 -50.15
C SER A 659 -12.18 24.87 -51.11
N ASP A 660 -12.30 25.89 -51.96
CA ASP A 660 -11.28 26.24 -52.97
C ASP A 660 -9.97 26.78 -52.36
N ILE A 661 -10.01 27.27 -51.12
CA ILE A 661 -8.84 27.76 -50.39
C ILE A 661 -8.06 26.57 -49.79
N MET A 662 -8.74 25.45 -49.50
CA MET A 662 -8.16 24.27 -48.87
C MET A 662 -7.16 23.55 -49.77
N ASP A 663 -7.50 23.38 -51.06
CA ASP A 663 -6.62 22.72 -52.02
C ASP A 663 -5.28 23.47 -52.17
N LYS A 664 -5.31 24.81 -52.17
CA LYS A 664 -4.11 25.65 -52.29
C LYS A 664 -3.17 25.58 -51.09
N ILE A 665 -3.68 25.27 -49.89
CA ILE A 665 -2.89 25.23 -48.65
C ILE A 665 -2.46 23.80 -48.32
N SER A 666 -3.20 22.79 -48.78
CA SER A 666 -2.89 21.37 -48.54
C SER A 666 -1.50 20.95 -49.06
N ASP A 667 -1.06 21.55 -50.18
CA ASP A 667 0.27 21.30 -50.78
C ASP A 667 1.40 22.15 -50.17
N LEU A 668 1.09 23.06 -49.23
CA LEU A 668 2.06 24.00 -48.67
C LEU A 668 3.05 23.27 -47.74
N LYS A 669 4.30 23.16 -48.18
CA LYS A 669 5.42 22.65 -47.36
C LYS A 669 6.21 23.81 -46.78
N ILE A 670 6.11 23.99 -45.46
CA ILE A 670 6.77 25.07 -44.71
C ILE A 670 8.15 24.58 -44.23
N PRO A 671 9.27 25.14 -44.70
CA PRO A 671 10.61 24.69 -44.28
C PRO A 671 10.85 24.88 -42.78
N LEU A 672 11.59 23.97 -42.13
CA LEU A 672 11.96 24.12 -40.71
C LEU A 672 13.04 25.19 -40.44
N GLY A 673 13.52 25.87 -41.49
CA GLY A 673 14.49 26.96 -41.43
C GLY A 673 13.89 28.31 -40.99
N LEU A 674 14.70 29.38 -41.01
CA LEU A 674 14.26 30.74 -40.66
C LEU A 674 13.14 31.27 -41.58
N GLU A 675 13.13 30.80 -42.83
CA GLU A 675 12.16 31.16 -43.87
C GLU A 675 10.75 30.62 -43.59
N GLY A 676 10.61 29.56 -42.78
CA GLY A 676 9.31 28.99 -42.40
C GLY A 676 8.57 29.73 -41.29
N GLY A 677 9.07 30.89 -40.86
CA GLY A 677 8.32 31.81 -40.01
C GLY A 677 8.06 31.36 -38.59
N ILE A 678 6.93 31.82 -38.02
CA ILE A 678 6.58 31.62 -36.61
C ILE A 678 6.25 30.14 -36.32
N LEU A 679 5.65 29.43 -37.28
CA LEU A 679 5.37 27.99 -37.17
C LEU A 679 6.67 27.18 -37.02
N ALA A 680 7.67 27.42 -37.89
CA ALA A 680 8.98 26.77 -37.80
C ALA A 680 9.71 27.11 -36.49
N ARG A 681 9.62 28.37 -36.03
CA ARG A 681 10.21 28.79 -34.74
C ARG A 681 9.55 28.10 -33.55
N THR A 682 8.22 27.95 -33.55
CA THR A 682 7.49 27.24 -32.50
C THR A 682 7.94 25.79 -32.43
N SER A 683 8.04 25.12 -33.59
CA SER A 683 8.52 23.75 -33.69
C SER A 683 9.92 23.57 -33.10
N LYS A 684 10.86 24.46 -33.46
CA LYS A 684 12.26 24.39 -33.03
C LYS A 684 12.47 24.78 -31.57
N ARG A 685 11.66 25.71 -31.04
CA ARG A 685 11.79 26.18 -29.65
C ARG A 685 11.11 25.27 -28.62
N GLN A 686 10.18 24.43 -29.06
CA GLN A 686 9.38 23.57 -28.17
C GLN A 686 8.71 24.35 -27.03
N LYS A 687 8.33 25.60 -27.30
CA LYS A 687 7.58 26.45 -26.38
C LYS A 687 6.42 27.11 -27.12
N PRO A 688 5.25 27.25 -26.49
CA PRO A 688 4.15 27.98 -27.08
C PRO A 688 4.54 29.42 -27.42
N ILE A 689 4.12 29.89 -28.60
CA ILE A 689 4.30 31.28 -29.03
C ILE A 689 2.93 31.90 -29.20
N TYR A 690 2.66 32.95 -28.42
CA TYR A 690 1.42 33.72 -28.49
C TYR A 690 1.69 35.12 -29.02
N LEU A 691 0.96 35.52 -30.06
CA LEU A 691 0.89 36.88 -30.55
C LEU A 691 -0.53 37.40 -30.33
N ALA A 692 -0.66 38.30 -29.35
CA ALA A 692 -1.94 38.93 -29.01
C ALA A 692 -2.48 39.79 -30.17
N GLU A 693 -1.58 40.38 -30.95
CA GLU A 693 -1.87 41.19 -32.14
C GLU A 693 -0.80 40.91 -33.20
N ILE A 694 -1.22 40.58 -34.43
CA ILE A 694 -0.33 40.37 -35.57
C ILE A 694 -0.10 41.70 -36.27
N LYS A 695 1.14 42.21 -36.25
CA LYS A 695 1.51 43.45 -36.94
C LYS A 695 1.95 43.17 -38.37
N SER A 696 1.56 44.04 -39.30
CA SER A 696 1.88 43.92 -40.73
C SER A 696 3.39 43.82 -41.00
N GLU A 697 4.22 44.52 -40.22
CA GLU A 697 5.69 44.50 -40.31
C GLU A 697 6.32 43.12 -40.02
N TRP A 698 5.62 42.22 -39.33
CA TRP A 698 6.13 40.88 -39.03
C TRP A 698 5.93 39.87 -40.17
N LEU A 699 5.08 40.21 -41.14
CA LEU A 699 4.76 39.36 -42.29
C LEU A 699 5.86 39.42 -43.37
N ASP A 700 6.72 40.44 -43.35
CA ASP A 700 7.83 40.58 -44.30
C ASP A 700 8.98 39.58 -44.05
N ALA A 701 9.00 38.94 -42.88
CA ALA A 701 10.04 38.00 -42.47
C ALA A 701 9.81 36.54 -42.94
N SER A 702 8.59 36.19 -43.36
CA SER A 702 8.24 34.85 -43.82
C SER A 702 7.11 34.92 -44.86
N PRO A 703 7.37 34.50 -46.12
CA PRO A 703 6.33 34.45 -47.14
C PRO A 703 5.21 33.47 -46.77
N PHE A 704 5.51 32.44 -45.98
CA PHE A 704 4.51 31.46 -45.51
C PHE A 704 3.57 32.05 -44.43
N ASP A 705 4.10 32.83 -43.48
CA ASP A 705 3.28 33.51 -42.48
C ASP A 705 2.38 34.56 -43.16
N ALA A 706 2.92 35.28 -44.15
CA ALA A 706 2.16 36.24 -44.94
C ALA A 706 0.99 35.58 -45.71
N ILE A 707 1.23 34.41 -46.31
CA ILE A 707 0.19 33.62 -47.00
C ILE A 707 -0.90 33.21 -45.99
N LEU A 708 -0.54 32.62 -44.85
CA LEU A 708 -1.51 32.12 -43.88
C LEU A 708 -2.34 33.26 -43.25
N VAL A 709 -1.70 34.35 -42.85
CA VAL A 709 -2.38 35.50 -42.22
C VAL A 709 -3.32 36.20 -43.19
N ARG A 710 -2.92 36.42 -44.44
CA ARG A 710 -3.77 37.05 -45.46
C ARG A 710 -4.93 36.16 -45.88
N THR A 711 -4.70 34.85 -45.96
CA THR A 711 -5.71 33.90 -46.43
C THR A 711 -6.83 33.71 -45.41
N PHE A 712 -6.51 33.71 -44.11
CA PHE A 712 -7.49 33.51 -43.03
C PHE A 712 -7.88 34.79 -42.27
N ASN A 713 -7.37 35.96 -42.68
CA ASN A 713 -7.58 37.25 -42.01
C ASN A 713 -7.32 37.19 -40.49
N LEU A 714 -6.12 36.72 -40.12
CA LEU A 714 -5.75 36.46 -38.73
C LEU A 714 -5.28 37.75 -38.02
N GLU A 715 -5.81 38.01 -36.83
CA GLU A 715 -5.39 39.13 -35.97
C GLU A 715 -4.63 38.66 -34.72
N SER A 716 -4.87 37.44 -34.25
CA SER A 716 -4.16 36.84 -33.11
C SER A 716 -3.87 35.37 -33.34
N VAL A 717 -2.73 34.88 -32.83
CA VAL A 717 -2.32 33.49 -32.98
C VAL A 717 -1.63 32.95 -31.74
N LEU A 718 -1.98 31.71 -31.38
CA LEU A 718 -1.28 30.87 -30.43
C LEU A 718 -0.82 29.61 -31.14
N HIS A 719 0.50 29.44 -31.27
CA HIS A 719 1.08 28.19 -31.73
C HIS A 719 1.56 27.37 -30.53
N VAL A 720 1.08 26.14 -30.42
CA VAL A 720 1.44 25.17 -29.39
C VAL A 720 2.24 24.04 -30.05
N PRO A 721 3.50 23.79 -29.65
CA PRO A 721 4.26 22.67 -30.17
C PRO A 721 3.71 21.36 -29.61
N LEU A 722 3.58 20.35 -30.45
CA LEU A 722 3.22 19.00 -30.02
C LEU A 722 4.50 18.21 -29.85
N VAL A 723 4.92 18.01 -28.61
CA VAL A 723 6.21 17.38 -28.27
C VAL A 723 5.96 16.06 -27.55
N VAL A 724 6.55 14.98 -28.06
CA VAL A 724 6.56 13.68 -27.39
C VAL A 724 8.00 13.18 -27.32
N GLN A 725 8.45 12.76 -26.14
CA GLN A 725 9.82 12.28 -25.91
C GLN A 725 10.90 13.24 -26.43
N GLU A 726 10.76 14.54 -26.12
CA GLU A 726 11.67 15.61 -26.55
C GLU A 726 11.76 15.83 -28.08
N LYS A 727 10.97 15.13 -28.89
CA LYS A 727 10.84 15.34 -30.34
C LYS A 727 9.57 16.11 -30.67
N THR A 728 9.68 17.13 -31.52
CA THR A 728 8.51 17.86 -32.01
C THR A 728 7.83 17.06 -33.11
N LEU A 729 6.60 16.62 -32.88
CA LEU A 729 5.76 15.93 -33.87
C LEU A 729 5.11 16.92 -34.85
N GLY A 730 4.84 18.13 -34.38
CA GLY A 730 4.10 19.12 -35.13
C GLY A 730 3.80 20.38 -34.33
N VAL A 731 2.96 21.23 -34.90
CA VAL A 731 2.50 22.47 -34.26
C VAL A 731 0.98 22.54 -34.42
N LEU A 732 0.29 22.65 -33.28
CA LEU A 732 -1.12 23.01 -33.23
C LEU A 732 -1.23 24.53 -33.21
N SER A 733 -1.84 25.08 -34.26
CA SER A 733 -2.07 26.50 -34.42
C SER A 733 -3.51 26.83 -34.06
N VAL A 734 -3.70 27.61 -33.00
CA VAL A 734 -4.99 28.18 -32.59
C VAL A 734 -5.00 29.65 -32.99
N THR A 735 -5.91 30.02 -33.89
CA THR A 735 -5.90 31.34 -34.53
C THR A 735 -7.26 32.01 -34.46
N TRP A 736 -7.26 33.34 -34.36
CA TRP A 736 -8.47 34.14 -34.28
C TRP A 736 -8.43 35.29 -35.29
N SER A 737 -9.59 35.61 -35.86
CA SER A 737 -9.80 36.75 -36.74
C SER A 737 -10.04 38.07 -36.00
N LYS A 738 -9.90 38.05 -34.66
CA LYS A 738 -9.98 39.21 -33.77
C LYS A 738 -8.87 39.14 -32.73
N ILE A 739 -8.40 40.29 -32.24
CA ILE A 739 -7.48 40.39 -31.11
C ILE A 739 -8.03 39.65 -29.88
N GLN A 740 -7.20 38.79 -29.27
CA GLN A 740 -7.53 38.08 -28.04
C GLN A 740 -6.61 38.46 -26.88
N SER A 741 -7.12 38.37 -25.65
CA SER A 741 -6.36 38.68 -24.43
C SER A 741 -6.34 37.47 -23.49
N LEU A 742 -5.32 36.61 -23.66
CA LEU A 742 -5.14 35.39 -22.87
C LEU A 742 -4.20 35.63 -21.68
N THR A 743 -4.57 35.16 -20.48
CA THR A 743 -3.70 35.20 -19.30
C THR A 743 -2.67 34.07 -19.31
N GLN A 744 -1.64 34.13 -18.45
CA GLN A 744 -0.69 33.01 -18.31
C GLN A 744 -1.35 31.70 -17.88
N LYS A 745 -2.48 31.76 -17.15
CA LYS A 745 -3.23 30.56 -16.78
C LYS A 745 -3.90 29.95 -18.01
N ASP A 746 -4.49 30.78 -18.87
CA ASP A 746 -5.17 30.34 -20.09
C ASP A 746 -4.18 29.74 -21.10
N LEU A 747 -2.99 30.36 -21.24
CA LEU A 747 -1.92 29.84 -22.10
C LEU A 747 -1.43 28.46 -21.64
N LYS A 748 -1.27 28.25 -20.33
CA LYS A 748 -0.88 26.93 -19.78
C LYS A 748 -1.95 25.88 -19.98
N GLU A 749 -3.22 26.28 -19.93
CA GLU A 749 -4.35 25.38 -20.10
C GLU A 749 -4.51 24.93 -21.55
N ILE A 750 -4.45 25.85 -22.51
CA ILE A 750 -4.47 25.51 -23.94
C ILE A 750 -3.22 24.72 -24.34
N ALA A 751 -2.05 25.04 -23.77
CA ALA A 751 -0.84 24.24 -23.97
C ALA A 751 -0.98 22.82 -23.41
N SER A 752 -1.57 22.66 -22.21
CA SER A 752 -1.83 21.34 -21.60
C SER A 752 -2.80 20.49 -22.44
N LEU A 753 -3.81 21.12 -23.07
CA LEU A 753 -4.67 20.42 -24.04
C LEU A 753 -3.86 19.96 -25.25
N GLY A 754 -2.98 20.82 -25.79
CA GLY A 754 -2.04 20.44 -26.85
C GLY A 754 -1.16 19.26 -26.47
N ASP A 755 -0.59 19.26 -25.25
CA ASP A 755 0.23 18.17 -24.73
C ASP A 755 -0.56 16.84 -24.63
N GLN A 756 -1.83 16.90 -24.24
CA GLN A 756 -2.69 15.71 -24.16
C GLN A 756 -3.05 15.13 -25.53
N ILE A 757 -3.25 15.99 -26.53
CA ILE A 757 -3.59 15.59 -27.90
C ILE A 757 -2.34 15.19 -28.67
N ALA A 758 -1.14 15.58 -28.24
CA ALA A 758 0.11 15.18 -28.88
C ALA A 758 0.23 13.66 -29.01
N GLY A 759 -0.21 12.90 -28.00
CA GLY A 759 -0.29 11.44 -28.06
C GLY A 759 -1.33 10.93 -29.06
N ALA A 760 -2.49 11.57 -29.16
CA ALA A 760 -3.52 11.22 -30.15
C ALA A 760 -3.06 11.49 -31.59
N VAL A 761 -2.37 12.62 -31.79
CA VAL A 761 -1.78 13.00 -33.08
C VAL A 761 -0.63 12.06 -33.43
N GLN A 762 0.22 11.70 -32.46
CA GLN A 762 1.24 10.68 -32.66
C GLN A 762 0.61 9.36 -33.07
N ASN A 763 -0.44 8.93 -32.35
CA ASN A 763 -1.15 7.71 -32.66
C ASN A 763 -1.84 7.78 -34.03
N ALA A 764 -2.41 8.92 -34.45
CA ALA A 764 -3.05 9.06 -35.76
C ALA A 764 -2.01 9.05 -36.89
N VAL A 765 -0.90 9.75 -36.72
CA VAL A 765 0.23 9.75 -37.68
C VAL A 765 0.84 8.35 -37.75
N LEU A 766 1.14 7.74 -36.60
CA LEU A 766 1.63 6.36 -36.52
C LEU A 766 0.61 5.37 -37.07
N LEU A 767 -0.69 5.54 -36.85
CA LEU A 767 -1.73 4.64 -37.35
C LEU A 767 -1.90 4.78 -38.85
N GLN A 768 -1.72 5.98 -39.42
CA GLN A 768 -1.68 6.16 -40.87
C GLN A 768 -0.43 5.52 -41.45
N GLU A 769 0.75 5.78 -40.88
CA GLU A 769 2.00 5.11 -41.27
C GLU A 769 1.92 3.59 -41.09
N THR A 770 1.26 3.13 -40.02
CA THR A 770 1.06 1.71 -39.71
C THR A 770 0.02 1.11 -40.62
N LYS A 771 -1.03 1.83 -41.04
CA LYS A 771 -2.00 1.36 -42.04
C LYS A 771 -1.33 1.24 -43.40
N ASP A 772 -0.63 2.27 -43.84
CA ASP A 772 0.13 2.25 -45.09
C ASP A 772 1.17 1.11 -45.06
N SER A 773 1.85 0.92 -43.92
CA SER A 773 2.78 -0.18 -43.70
C SER A 773 2.08 -1.54 -43.58
N ALA A 774 0.89 -1.61 -42.98
CA ALA A 774 0.13 -2.85 -42.78
C ALA A 774 -0.52 -3.30 -44.07
N GLU A 775 -0.99 -2.40 -44.92
CA GLU A 775 -1.42 -2.70 -46.28
C GLU A 775 -0.23 -3.23 -47.08
N GLU A 776 0.94 -2.59 -46.99
CA GLU A 776 2.16 -3.09 -47.63
C GLU A 776 2.61 -4.45 -47.07
N ILE A 777 2.56 -4.65 -45.75
CA ILE A 777 2.90 -5.92 -45.08
C ILE A 777 1.86 -7.00 -45.39
N GLU A 778 0.58 -6.68 -45.47
CA GLU A 778 -0.49 -7.63 -45.79
C GLU A 778 -0.36 -8.09 -47.24
N GLU A 779 -0.08 -7.18 -48.17
CA GLU A 779 0.27 -7.54 -49.55
C GLU A 779 1.50 -8.47 -49.59
N LEU A 780 2.56 -8.14 -48.85
CA LEU A 780 3.77 -8.96 -48.76
C LEU A 780 3.52 -10.32 -48.08
N ASN A 781 2.68 -10.36 -47.04
CA ASN A 781 2.34 -11.57 -46.31
C ASN A 781 1.42 -12.48 -47.12
N GLN A 782 0.46 -11.92 -47.87
CA GLN A 782 -0.37 -12.70 -48.79
C GLN A 782 0.51 -13.36 -49.86
N PHE A 783 1.45 -12.61 -50.44
CA PHE A 783 2.44 -13.16 -51.35
C PHE A 783 3.33 -14.23 -50.67
N ALA A 784 3.85 -13.97 -49.47
CA ALA A 784 4.64 -14.94 -48.71
C ALA A 784 3.84 -16.19 -48.32
N ARG A 785 2.53 -16.07 -48.06
CA ARG A 785 1.64 -17.22 -47.82
C ARG A 785 1.47 -18.08 -49.06
N ILE A 786 1.28 -17.45 -50.23
CA ILE A 786 1.22 -18.16 -51.51
C ILE A 786 2.53 -18.90 -51.73
N LEU A 787 3.68 -18.26 -51.54
CA LEU A 787 4.99 -18.90 -51.69
C LEU A 787 5.19 -20.05 -50.70
N ASN A 788 4.98 -19.83 -49.40
CA ASN A 788 5.19 -20.84 -48.37
C ASN A 788 4.12 -21.96 -48.35
N SER A 789 3.04 -21.82 -49.12
CA SER A 789 2.02 -22.89 -49.25
C SER A 789 2.49 -24.05 -50.11
N SER A 790 3.47 -23.82 -50.99
CA SER A 790 4.11 -24.86 -51.78
C SER A 790 5.39 -25.33 -51.11
N LEU A 791 5.51 -26.64 -50.95
CA LEU A 791 6.76 -27.32 -50.57
C LEU A 791 7.52 -27.81 -51.81
N ASP A 792 7.00 -27.51 -53.01
CA ASP A 792 7.63 -27.77 -54.31
C ASP A 792 8.39 -26.52 -54.77
N LEU A 793 9.71 -26.68 -54.92
CA LEU A 793 10.65 -25.61 -55.20
C LEU A 793 10.40 -24.96 -56.59
N ASP A 794 9.87 -25.69 -57.57
CA ASP A 794 9.54 -25.16 -58.89
C ASP A 794 8.34 -24.21 -58.85
N GLN A 795 7.31 -24.59 -58.10
CA GLN A 795 6.09 -23.79 -57.95
C GLN A 795 6.34 -22.51 -57.15
N VAL A 796 7.22 -22.58 -56.13
CA VAL A 796 7.68 -21.41 -55.37
C VAL A 796 8.41 -20.43 -56.29
N PHE A 797 9.33 -20.92 -57.12
CA PHE A 797 10.13 -20.06 -58.00
C PHE A 797 9.29 -19.37 -59.08
N GLN A 798 8.35 -20.09 -59.71
CA GLN A 798 7.46 -19.52 -60.73
C GLN A 798 6.52 -18.45 -60.14
N SER A 799 5.94 -18.70 -58.97
CA SER A 799 5.06 -17.73 -58.31
C SER A 799 5.79 -16.44 -57.95
N ALA A 800 7.07 -16.56 -57.58
CA ALA A 800 7.92 -15.40 -57.31
C ALA A 800 8.22 -14.57 -58.56
N PHE A 801 8.41 -15.22 -59.70
CA PHE A 801 8.64 -14.57 -60.98
C PHE A 801 7.46 -13.69 -61.39
N ASP A 802 6.26 -14.28 -61.42
CA ASP A 802 5.04 -13.61 -61.89
C ASP A 802 4.73 -12.35 -61.06
N TYR A 803 4.96 -12.41 -59.75
CA TYR A 803 4.76 -11.28 -58.85
C TYR A 803 5.75 -10.14 -59.12
N ILE A 804 7.06 -10.43 -59.25
CA ILE A 804 8.08 -9.41 -59.50
C ILE A 804 7.87 -8.74 -60.86
N VAL A 805 7.55 -9.50 -61.90
CA VAL A 805 7.30 -8.97 -63.26
C VAL A 805 6.05 -8.10 -63.30
N SER A 806 4.94 -8.49 -62.66
CA SER A 806 3.68 -7.72 -62.67
C SER A 806 3.76 -6.32 -62.05
N LYS A 807 4.77 -6.06 -61.21
CA LYS A 807 4.95 -4.80 -60.45
C LYS A 807 6.17 -4.00 -60.87
N THR A 808 7.00 -4.53 -61.78
CA THR A 808 8.27 -3.92 -62.17
C THR A 808 8.43 -3.92 -63.70
N THR A 809 9.59 -3.46 -64.17
CA THR A 809 9.95 -3.44 -65.60
C THR A 809 11.01 -4.50 -65.93
N VAL A 810 11.19 -5.50 -65.06
CA VAL A 810 12.16 -6.59 -65.23
C VAL A 810 11.65 -7.57 -66.28
N ASP A 811 12.51 -7.97 -67.21
CA ASP A 811 12.13 -8.85 -68.33
C ASP A 811 12.40 -10.33 -68.02
N THR A 812 13.38 -10.66 -67.17
CA THR A 812 13.75 -12.06 -66.84
C THR A 812 14.34 -12.20 -65.43
N MET A 813 14.12 -13.37 -64.81
CA MET A 813 14.66 -13.73 -63.50
C MET A 813 15.32 -15.11 -63.55
N TRP A 814 16.47 -15.26 -62.89
CA TRP A 814 17.16 -16.55 -62.81
C TRP A 814 17.90 -16.72 -61.48
N LEU A 815 18.03 -17.97 -61.04
CA LEU A 815 18.48 -18.34 -59.70
C LEU A 815 19.73 -19.22 -59.74
N LEU A 816 20.72 -18.83 -58.93
CA LEU A 816 21.93 -19.60 -58.65
C LEU A 816 21.88 -20.11 -57.21
N LEU A 817 22.05 -21.42 -56.97
CA LEU A 817 22.10 -22.02 -55.64
C LEU A 817 23.50 -22.56 -55.33
N LYS A 818 23.90 -22.47 -54.06
CA LYS A 818 25.19 -22.99 -53.58
C LYS A 818 25.18 -24.52 -53.52
N ASP A 819 26.12 -25.14 -54.23
CA ASP A 819 26.40 -26.57 -54.11
C ASP A 819 27.29 -26.80 -52.87
N LYS A 820 26.78 -27.56 -51.88
CA LYS A 820 27.48 -27.82 -50.61
C LYS A 820 28.72 -28.72 -50.78
N GLU A 821 28.81 -29.49 -51.86
CA GLU A 821 29.90 -30.47 -52.06
C GLU A 821 31.02 -29.91 -52.96
N ASN A 822 30.69 -29.08 -53.95
CA ASN A 822 31.62 -28.68 -55.01
C ASN A 822 32.14 -27.24 -54.94
N GLY A 823 31.64 -26.41 -54.01
CA GLY A 823 32.15 -25.04 -53.81
C GLY A 823 31.89 -24.08 -54.99
N VAL A 824 30.80 -24.30 -55.72
CA VAL A 824 30.35 -23.49 -56.86
C VAL A 824 28.89 -23.06 -56.68
N LEU A 825 28.46 -22.00 -57.37
CA LEU A 825 27.04 -21.70 -57.56
C LEU A 825 26.59 -22.31 -58.88
N LYS A 826 25.48 -23.06 -58.85
CA LYS A 826 24.87 -23.67 -60.03
C LYS A 826 23.52 -23.06 -60.32
N THR A 827 23.18 -22.94 -61.59
CA THR A 827 21.84 -22.53 -61.99
C THR A 827 20.82 -23.56 -61.54
N TYR A 828 19.79 -23.12 -60.83
CA TYR A 828 18.64 -23.96 -60.54
C TYR A 828 17.87 -24.21 -61.84
N SER A 829 17.73 -25.47 -62.24
CA SER A 829 17.26 -25.86 -63.59
C SER A 829 15.79 -26.31 -63.65
N GLY A 830 15.03 -26.13 -62.58
CA GLY A 830 13.60 -26.44 -62.51
C GLY A 830 12.71 -25.22 -62.78
N GLY A 831 11.82 -25.32 -63.78
CA GLY A 831 10.68 -24.40 -63.99
C GLY A 831 10.90 -23.08 -64.77
N SER A 832 10.50 -23.08 -66.05
CA SER A 832 9.88 -22.02 -66.90
C SER A 832 10.20 -20.49 -66.82
N ALA A 833 11.10 -19.97 -65.99
CA ALA A 833 11.29 -18.50 -65.83
C ALA A 833 12.30 -17.80 -66.79
N MET A 834 12.60 -18.40 -67.95
CA MET A 834 13.51 -17.83 -68.96
C MET A 834 12.76 -17.40 -70.23
N HIS A 835 11.77 -16.53 -70.06
CA HIS A 835 10.99 -15.98 -71.19
C HIS A 835 11.86 -15.00 -72.01
N GLY A 836 11.92 -15.19 -73.33
CA GLY A 836 12.69 -14.32 -74.24
C GLY A 836 14.09 -14.82 -74.61
N LEU A 837 14.55 -15.94 -74.05
CA LEU A 837 15.82 -16.59 -74.40
C LEU A 837 15.62 -17.71 -75.43
N THR A 838 16.56 -17.84 -76.35
CA THR A 838 16.64 -18.96 -77.31
C THR A 838 17.05 -20.26 -76.62
N GLU A 839 16.75 -21.42 -77.22
CA GLU A 839 17.11 -22.73 -76.66
C GLU A 839 18.61 -22.91 -76.42
N LYS A 840 19.46 -22.29 -77.26
CA LYS A 840 20.91 -22.25 -77.07
C LYS A 840 21.33 -21.44 -75.84
N GLU A 841 20.66 -20.33 -75.57
CA GLU A 841 20.93 -19.49 -74.40
C GLU A 841 20.43 -20.17 -73.11
N MET A 842 19.28 -20.83 -73.15
CA MET A 842 18.78 -21.64 -72.02
C MET A 842 19.73 -22.79 -71.67
N GLN A 843 20.27 -23.48 -72.68
CA GLN A 843 21.28 -24.52 -72.45
C GLN A 843 22.56 -23.94 -71.84
N TYR A 844 23.01 -22.78 -72.32
CA TYR A 844 24.17 -22.09 -71.74
C TYR A 844 23.98 -21.76 -70.25
N PHE A 845 22.78 -21.33 -69.83
CA PHE A 845 22.50 -21.09 -68.41
C PHE A 845 22.44 -22.38 -67.59
N ARG A 846 21.90 -23.48 -68.12
CA ARG A 846 21.84 -24.76 -67.40
C ARG A 846 23.22 -25.33 -67.08
N ASP A 847 24.15 -25.16 -68.00
CA ASP A 847 25.53 -25.65 -67.86
C ASP A 847 26.44 -24.64 -67.15
N LEU A 848 25.89 -23.49 -66.69
CA LEU A 848 26.65 -22.42 -66.07
C LEU A 848 27.00 -22.75 -64.62
N GLU A 849 28.28 -22.88 -64.35
CA GLU A 849 28.83 -22.98 -63.00
C GLU A 849 29.65 -21.73 -62.68
N ILE A 850 29.30 -21.06 -61.58
CA ILE A 850 30.04 -19.89 -61.10
C ILE A 850 30.98 -20.35 -59.98
N PRO A 851 32.31 -20.26 -60.16
CA PRO A 851 33.25 -20.59 -59.10
C PRO A 851 33.17 -19.56 -57.97
N LEU A 852 33.21 -20.02 -56.73
CA LEU A 852 33.25 -19.16 -55.54
C LEU A 852 34.67 -18.60 -55.28
N ASN A 853 35.25 -17.96 -56.29
CA ASN A 853 36.53 -17.25 -56.23
C ASN A 853 36.54 -16.05 -57.19
N GLU A 854 37.64 -15.30 -57.25
CA GLU A 854 37.74 -14.08 -58.09
C GLU A 854 37.40 -14.31 -59.58
N ALA A 855 37.52 -15.53 -60.11
CA ALA A 855 37.13 -15.84 -61.49
C ALA A 855 35.61 -15.83 -61.71
N GLY A 856 34.82 -15.95 -60.65
CA GLY A 856 33.36 -15.89 -60.65
C GLY A 856 32.77 -14.48 -60.78
N GLY A 857 33.62 -13.44 -60.74
CA GLY A 857 33.22 -12.09 -61.14
C GLY A 857 32.20 -11.41 -60.24
N SER A 858 31.26 -10.69 -60.84
CA SER A 858 30.28 -9.89 -60.07
C SER A 858 29.37 -10.78 -59.21
N MET A 859 29.07 -12.00 -59.69
CA MET A 859 28.32 -13.00 -58.92
C MET A 859 29.08 -13.46 -57.67
N TYR A 860 30.39 -13.72 -57.79
CA TYR A 860 31.21 -14.04 -56.62
C TYR A 860 31.27 -12.85 -55.65
N GLN A 861 31.36 -11.62 -56.16
CA GLN A 861 31.36 -10.42 -55.33
C GLN A 861 30.05 -10.28 -54.54
N THR A 862 28.89 -10.43 -55.19
CA THR A 862 27.59 -10.44 -54.51
C THR A 862 27.48 -11.56 -53.47
N PHE A 863 28.05 -12.74 -53.75
CA PHE A 863 28.12 -13.85 -52.79
C PHE A 863 29.01 -13.54 -51.58
N SER A 864 30.22 -12.99 -51.80
CA SER A 864 31.20 -12.76 -50.75
C SER A 864 30.90 -11.53 -49.90
N GLU A 865 30.42 -10.45 -50.53
CA GLU A 865 30.12 -9.19 -49.85
C GLU A 865 28.76 -9.23 -49.14
N LYS A 866 27.87 -10.17 -49.53
CA LYS A 866 26.49 -10.28 -49.01
C LYS A 866 25.64 -9.04 -49.29
N GLU A 867 26.08 -8.21 -50.23
CA GLU A 867 25.44 -6.96 -50.60
C GLU A 867 24.87 -7.06 -52.02
N PRO A 868 23.68 -6.49 -52.27
CA PRO A 868 23.08 -6.48 -53.58
C PRO A 868 23.82 -5.53 -54.52
N LEU A 869 23.84 -5.90 -55.80
CA LEU A 869 24.55 -5.16 -56.84
C LEU A 869 23.59 -4.72 -57.94
N TYR A 870 23.44 -3.40 -58.13
CA TYR A 870 22.59 -2.83 -59.17
C TYR A 870 23.41 -2.16 -60.28
N ILE A 871 23.22 -2.63 -61.51
CA ILE A 871 23.98 -2.26 -62.71
C ILE A 871 23.01 -1.70 -63.75
N ASP A 872 23.13 -0.42 -64.11
CA ASP A 872 22.24 0.23 -65.08
C ASP A 872 22.65 0.01 -66.55
N ASP A 873 23.93 -0.23 -66.83
CA ASP A 873 24.46 -0.56 -68.16
C ASP A 873 25.68 -1.50 -68.08
N ILE A 874 25.45 -2.77 -68.41
CA ILE A 874 26.45 -3.85 -68.33
C ILE A 874 27.48 -3.75 -69.47
N ARG A 875 27.19 -3.02 -70.55
CA ARG A 875 28.02 -2.97 -71.77
C ARG A 875 29.14 -1.93 -71.71
N SER A 876 29.29 -1.21 -70.59
CA SER A 876 30.37 -0.24 -70.40
C SER A 876 31.74 -0.93 -70.27
N GLU A 877 32.65 -0.69 -71.22
CA GLU A 877 34.01 -1.25 -71.21
C GLU A 877 34.93 -0.66 -70.11
N ASN A 878 34.53 0.44 -69.46
CA ASN A 878 35.34 1.16 -68.47
C ASN A 878 35.06 0.76 -67.00
N GLY A 879 34.27 -0.28 -66.78
CA GLY A 879 33.72 -0.62 -65.46
C GLY A 879 32.57 0.31 -65.06
N PHE A 880 31.86 -0.04 -64.00
CA PHE A 880 30.65 0.65 -63.55
C PHE A 880 30.65 0.83 -62.02
N THR A 881 29.85 1.78 -61.57
CA THR A 881 29.66 2.11 -60.16
C THR A 881 28.37 1.47 -59.67
N ASN A 882 28.41 0.71 -58.57
CA ASN A 882 27.20 0.20 -57.93
C ASN A 882 26.35 1.40 -57.48
N LEU A 883 25.16 1.56 -58.06
CA LEU A 883 24.27 2.70 -57.79
C LEU A 883 23.59 2.65 -56.41
N LEU A 884 23.83 1.59 -55.62
CA LEU A 884 23.38 1.48 -54.23
C LEU A 884 24.38 2.08 -53.24
N ASN A 885 25.67 1.80 -53.41
CA ASN A 885 26.71 2.17 -52.43
C ASN A 885 27.88 2.99 -53.00
N GLY A 886 27.93 3.23 -54.31
CA GLY A 886 28.96 4.04 -54.96
C GLY A 886 30.29 3.31 -55.23
N ASN A 887 30.39 2.00 -54.95
CA ASN A 887 31.63 1.24 -55.12
C ASN A 887 31.87 0.88 -56.60
N LYS A 888 33.14 0.93 -57.05
CA LYS A 888 33.53 0.45 -58.38
C LYS A 888 33.60 -1.08 -58.39
N VAL A 889 32.90 -1.70 -59.33
CA VAL A 889 32.88 -3.16 -59.52
C VAL A 889 33.67 -3.52 -60.77
N ARG A 890 34.55 -4.54 -60.69
CA ARG A 890 35.35 -5.05 -61.81
C ARG A 890 34.74 -6.35 -62.33
N PHE A 891 34.32 -6.38 -63.59
CA PHE A 891 33.86 -7.62 -64.23
C PHE A 891 35.01 -8.59 -64.49
N SER A 892 34.72 -9.88 -64.33
CA SER A 892 35.55 -11.00 -64.79
C SER A 892 35.36 -11.27 -66.28
N LYS A 893 36.23 -12.09 -66.87
CA LYS A 893 36.02 -12.62 -68.22
C LYS A 893 34.72 -13.44 -68.35
N LEU A 894 34.21 -13.97 -67.23
CA LEU A 894 32.97 -14.75 -67.18
C LEU A 894 31.75 -13.83 -67.31
N ASP A 895 31.73 -12.70 -66.59
CA ASP A 895 30.61 -11.73 -66.66
C ASP A 895 30.44 -11.15 -68.07
N LEU A 896 31.55 -10.78 -68.72
CA LEU A 896 31.53 -10.29 -70.11
C LEU A 896 31.04 -11.37 -71.09
N ARG A 897 31.35 -12.65 -70.82
CA ARG A 897 30.88 -13.77 -71.63
C ARG A 897 29.38 -13.99 -71.44
N ILE A 898 28.87 -13.93 -70.21
CA ILE A 898 27.44 -14.02 -69.89
C ILE A 898 26.69 -12.85 -70.54
N ALA A 899 27.17 -11.62 -70.37
CA ALA A 899 26.56 -10.43 -70.96
C ALA A 899 26.49 -10.49 -72.49
N LYS A 900 27.55 -10.98 -73.14
CA LYS A 900 27.62 -11.11 -74.60
C LYS A 900 26.77 -12.27 -75.14
N ASN A 901 26.83 -13.43 -74.50
CA ASN A 901 26.12 -14.63 -74.97
C ASN A 901 24.60 -14.55 -74.72
N CYS A 902 24.16 -13.72 -73.77
CA CYS A 902 22.77 -13.60 -73.37
C CYS A 902 22.21 -12.19 -73.60
N HIS A 903 22.90 -11.32 -74.34
CA HIS A 903 22.44 -9.96 -74.70
C HIS A 903 21.96 -9.09 -73.51
N LEU A 904 22.64 -9.15 -72.37
CA LEU A 904 22.18 -8.47 -71.14
C LEU A 904 22.47 -6.95 -71.16
N TYR A 905 21.47 -6.13 -70.85
CA TYR A 905 21.60 -4.66 -70.79
C TYR A 905 21.84 -4.18 -69.36
N SER A 906 20.96 -4.55 -68.43
CA SER A 906 21.02 -4.14 -67.02
C SER A 906 20.66 -5.30 -66.10
N MET A 907 21.17 -5.25 -64.88
CA MET A 907 21.04 -6.36 -63.94
C MET A 907 20.98 -5.87 -62.49
N PHE A 908 20.12 -6.52 -61.72
CA PHE A 908 20.08 -6.40 -60.28
C PHE A 908 20.34 -7.78 -59.66
N GLN A 909 21.51 -7.94 -59.04
CA GLN A 909 21.94 -9.17 -58.38
C GLN A 909 21.63 -9.07 -56.89
N ILE A 910 20.90 -10.04 -56.34
CA ILE A 910 20.44 -10.03 -54.96
C ILE A 910 20.91 -11.32 -54.27
N PRO A 911 21.72 -11.24 -53.21
CA PRO A 911 22.12 -12.41 -52.45
C PRO A 911 20.93 -12.94 -51.65
N LEU A 912 20.68 -14.25 -51.74
CA LEU A 912 19.67 -14.93 -50.93
C LEU A 912 20.30 -15.31 -49.60
N LEU A 913 19.93 -14.58 -48.55
CA LEU A 913 20.54 -14.65 -47.23
C LEU A 913 19.66 -15.42 -46.25
N LEU A 914 20.20 -16.50 -45.70
CA LEU A 914 19.58 -17.25 -44.62
C LEU A 914 20.54 -17.31 -43.44
N ASN A 915 20.12 -16.81 -42.27
CA ASN A 915 20.96 -16.76 -41.06
C ASN A 915 22.34 -16.12 -41.30
N GLN A 916 22.38 -15.03 -42.08
CA GLN A 916 23.60 -14.33 -42.50
C GLN A 916 24.54 -15.13 -43.42
N GLU A 917 24.15 -16.31 -43.91
CA GLU A 917 24.87 -17.04 -44.95
C GLU A 917 24.18 -16.89 -46.30
N VAL A 918 24.96 -16.74 -47.37
CA VAL A 918 24.43 -16.70 -48.74
C VAL A 918 24.20 -18.13 -49.21
N ILE A 919 22.93 -18.48 -49.43
CA ILE A 919 22.52 -19.80 -49.95
C ILE A 919 22.40 -19.81 -51.48
N GLY A 920 22.33 -18.63 -52.10
CA GLY A 920 22.21 -18.45 -53.54
C GLY A 920 22.20 -16.98 -53.97
N ILE A 921 22.06 -16.73 -55.27
CA ILE A 921 21.93 -15.39 -55.85
C ILE A 921 20.73 -15.39 -56.79
N LEU A 922 19.86 -14.40 -56.62
CA LEU A 922 18.76 -14.11 -57.52
C LEU A 922 19.14 -12.96 -58.45
N ASN A 923 18.96 -13.18 -59.74
CA ASN A 923 19.31 -12.21 -60.77
C ASN A 923 18.07 -11.71 -61.49
N LEU A 924 17.85 -10.40 -61.46
CA LEU A 924 16.81 -9.72 -62.21
C LEU A 924 17.44 -8.97 -63.38
N THR A 925 17.07 -9.30 -64.60
CA THR A 925 17.75 -8.84 -65.81
C THR A 925 16.80 -8.26 -66.84
N ALA A 926 17.30 -7.32 -67.64
CA ALA A 926 16.64 -6.80 -68.84
C ALA A 926 17.60 -6.85 -70.04
N PHE A 927 17.08 -7.21 -71.22
CA PHE A 927 17.89 -7.47 -72.42
C PHE A 927 17.99 -6.25 -73.36
N GLU A 928 16.93 -5.46 -73.47
CA GLU A 928 16.85 -4.39 -74.48
C GLU A 928 16.91 -2.96 -73.91
N LYS A 929 16.62 -2.79 -72.61
CA LYS A 929 16.50 -1.48 -71.94
C LYS A 929 17.07 -1.46 -70.52
N ARG A 930 17.22 -0.25 -69.98
CA ARG A 930 17.54 -0.03 -68.56
C ARG A 930 16.36 -0.41 -67.67
N ILE A 931 16.63 -1.19 -66.62
CA ILE A 931 15.72 -1.37 -65.50
C ILE A 931 15.53 0.01 -64.83
N GLY A 932 14.30 0.51 -64.74
CA GLY A 932 13.99 1.86 -64.24
C GLY A 932 13.59 1.90 -62.77
N LEU A 933 14.32 1.23 -61.87
CA LEU A 933 13.87 1.04 -60.48
C LEU A 933 14.19 2.25 -59.59
N SER A 934 13.16 2.86 -58.98
CA SER A 934 13.31 3.88 -57.94
C SER A 934 13.92 3.30 -56.65
N VAL A 935 14.45 4.15 -55.77
CA VAL A 935 14.99 3.72 -54.46
C VAL A 935 13.96 2.93 -53.66
N LYS A 936 12.70 3.41 -53.65
CA LYS A 936 11.58 2.73 -52.98
C LYS A 936 11.30 1.35 -53.59
N ALA A 937 11.33 1.23 -54.93
CA ALA A 937 11.10 -0.03 -55.62
C ALA A 937 12.21 -1.05 -55.37
N ARG A 938 13.48 -0.64 -55.35
CA ARG A 938 14.61 -1.52 -55.02
C ARG A 938 14.50 -2.08 -53.59
N ASN A 939 14.18 -1.22 -52.63
CA ASN A 939 13.98 -1.64 -51.24
C ASN A 939 12.81 -2.62 -51.09
N LYS A 940 11.72 -2.41 -51.84
CA LYS A 940 10.59 -3.35 -51.87
C LYS A 940 11.01 -4.72 -52.41
N ILE A 941 11.75 -4.77 -53.52
CA ILE A 941 12.25 -6.03 -54.11
C ILE A 941 13.17 -6.79 -53.15
N MET A 942 14.09 -6.10 -52.46
CA MET A 942 15.00 -6.75 -51.51
C MET A 942 14.23 -7.43 -50.35
N ARG A 943 13.20 -6.76 -49.80
CA ARG A 943 12.32 -7.35 -48.78
C ARG A 943 11.56 -8.58 -49.29
N ILE A 944 11.10 -8.53 -50.54
CA ILE A 944 10.44 -9.67 -51.19
C ILE A 944 11.40 -10.86 -51.33
N CYS A 945 12.67 -10.60 -51.67
CA CYS A 945 13.69 -11.63 -51.84
C CYS A 945 14.04 -12.35 -50.52
N GLU A 946 13.93 -11.68 -49.38
CA GLU A 946 14.08 -12.32 -48.05
C GLU A 946 12.99 -13.38 -47.81
N GLN A 947 11.74 -13.09 -48.21
CA GLN A 947 10.63 -14.04 -48.12
C GLN A 947 10.82 -15.22 -49.08
N ILE A 948 11.25 -14.94 -50.32
CA ILE A 948 11.57 -15.97 -51.32
C ILE A 948 12.68 -16.89 -50.83
N THR A 949 13.74 -16.34 -50.22
CA THR A 949 14.85 -17.11 -49.64
C THR A 949 14.34 -18.15 -48.64
N THR A 950 13.46 -17.72 -47.73
CA THR A 950 12.91 -18.58 -46.67
C THR A 950 12.04 -19.69 -47.25
N ALA A 951 11.17 -19.36 -48.20
CA ALA A 951 10.31 -20.35 -48.87
C ALA A 951 11.14 -21.41 -49.63
N LEU A 952 12.16 -20.97 -50.38
CA LEU A 952 13.08 -21.87 -51.08
C LEU A 952 13.87 -22.76 -50.11
N HIS A 953 14.30 -22.22 -48.96
CA HIS A 953 14.98 -23.00 -47.94
C HIS A 953 14.06 -24.04 -47.26
N ASN A 954 12.83 -23.64 -46.92
CA ASN A 954 11.86 -24.52 -46.28
C ASN A 954 11.46 -25.70 -47.18
N ALA A 955 11.23 -25.43 -48.47
CA ALA A 955 11.01 -26.48 -49.45
C ALA A 955 12.19 -27.48 -49.48
N SER A 956 13.43 -26.97 -49.43
CA SER A 956 14.64 -27.81 -49.38
C SER A 956 14.81 -28.58 -48.06
N LEU A 957 14.46 -28.01 -46.90
CA LEU A 957 14.53 -28.67 -45.60
C LEU A 957 13.44 -29.73 -45.41
N TYR A 958 12.23 -29.47 -45.88
CA TYR A 958 11.12 -30.42 -45.77
C TYR A 958 11.45 -31.74 -46.47
N ASP A 959 12.07 -31.65 -47.65
CA ASP A 959 12.58 -32.82 -48.37
C ASP A 959 13.62 -33.61 -47.53
N GLN A 960 14.47 -32.93 -46.77
CA GLN A 960 15.44 -33.57 -45.87
C GLN A 960 14.81 -34.20 -44.62
N ILE A 961 13.87 -33.50 -43.96
CA ILE A 961 13.18 -33.99 -42.75
C ILE A 961 12.36 -35.23 -43.05
N LYS A 962 11.67 -35.25 -44.20
CA LYS A 962 10.90 -36.40 -44.65
C LYS A 962 11.75 -37.67 -44.69
N ASN A 963 13.00 -37.55 -45.14
CA ASN A 963 13.93 -38.67 -45.18
C ASN A 963 14.39 -39.13 -43.79
N LEU A 964 14.61 -38.20 -42.84
CA LEU A 964 15.06 -38.53 -41.47
C LEU A 964 13.95 -39.13 -40.59
N PHE A 965 12.69 -38.69 -40.73
CA PHE A 965 11.59 -39.19 -39.91
C PHE A 965 11.35 -40.68 -40.11
N THR A 966 11.46 -41.14 -41.36
CA THR A 966 11.38 -42.56 -41.72
C THR A 966 12.44 -43.41 -40.99
N GLU A 967 13.61 -42.85 -40.70
CA GLU A 967 14.69 -43.55 -40.01
C GLU A 967 14.44 -43.68 -38.49
N ALA A 968 13.90 -42.63 -37.87
CA ALA A 968 13.63 -42.59 -36.42
C ALA A 968 12.50 -43.53 -35.98
N GLU A 969 11.43 -43.64 -36.78
CA GLU A 969 10.29 -44.51 -36.49
C GLU A 969 10.72 -45.98 -36.38
N THR A 970 11.61 -46.41 -37.27
CA THR A 970 12.22 -47.74 -37.29
C THR A 970 13.02 -48.06 -36.01
N SER A 971 13.54 -47.06 -35.30
CA SER A 971 14.33 -47.26 -34.07
C SER A 971 13.46 -47.42 -32.82
N ARG A 972 12.30 -46.76 -32.76
CA ARG A 972 11.38 -46.82 -31.61
C ARG A 972 10.73 -48.19 -31.48
N GLU A 973 10.29 -48.78 -32.60
CA GLU A 973 9.68 -50.11 -32.64
C GLU A 973 10.58 -51.19 -32.02
N LYS A 974 11.90 -51.07 -32.19
CA LYS A 974 12.88 -52.01 -31.63
C LYS A 974 12.99 -51.94 -30.10
N ALA A 975 12.79 -50.76 -29.50
CA ALA A 975 12.90 -50.58 -28.05
C ALA A 975 11.70 -51.17 -27.29
N ASP A 976 10.48 -51.01 -27.84
CA ASP A 976 9.26 -51.52 -27.19
C ASP A 976 9.18 -53.05 -27.17
N SER A 977 9.67 -53.72 -28.20
CA SER A 977 9.72 -55.18 -28.27
C SER A 977 10.59 -55.81 -27.18
N LEU A 978 11.69 -55.15 -26.76
CA LEU A 978 12.62 -55.71 -25.77
C LEU A 978 12.07 -55.72 -24.34
N LEU A 979 11.23 -54.75 -23.97
CA LEU A 979 10.69 -54.67 -22.60
C LEU A 979 9.69 -55.80 -22.31
N LEU A 980 8.86 -56.15 -23.31
CA LEU A 980 7.85 -57.21 -23.22
C LEU A 980 8.45 -58.62 -23.14
N ASN A 981 9.72 -58.80 -23.52
CA ASN A 981 10.41 -60.08 -23.42
C ASN A 981 10.96 -60.37 -22.01
N ILE A 982 10.99 -59.39 -21.10
CA ILE A 982 11.65 -59.50 -19.77
C ILE A 982 10.65 -59.50 -18.61
N LEU A 983 9.50 -58.84 -18.77
CA LEU A 983 8.47 -58.72 -17.74
C LEU A 983 7.13 -59.20 -18.32
N PRO A 984 6.27 -59.83 -17.51
CA PRO A 984 4.89 -60.11 -17.91
C PRO A 984 4.21 -58.83 -18.39
N SER A 985 3.36 -58.88 -19.42
CA SER A 985 2.79 -57.70 -20.06
C SER A 985 2.10 -56.75 -19.08
N GLU A 986 1.32 -57.28 -18.14
CA GLU A 986 0.63 -56.50 -17.10
C GLU A 986 1.62 -55.72 -16.20
N ILE A 987 2.77 -56.34 -15.91
CA ILE A 987 3.82 -55.76 -15.07
C ILE A 987 4.68 -54.77 -15.87
N ALA A 988 4.93 -55.06 -17.16
CA ALA A 988 5.65 -54.18 -18.08
C ALA A 988 4.88 -52.88 -18.35
N GLU A 989 3.56 -52.97 -18.53
CA GLU A 989 2.66 -51.83 -18.65
C GLU A 989 2.61 -51.03 -17.36
N GLU A 990 2.43 -51.68 -16.20
CA GLU A 990 2.45 -50.96 -14.92
C GLU A 990 3.79 -50.25 -14.69
N LEU A 991 4.92 -50.86 -15.06
CA LEU A 991 6.24 -50.23 -14.97
C LEU A 991 6.40 -49.08 -15.97
N LYS A 992 5.91 -49.21 -17.21
CA LYS A 992 5.92 -48.13 -18.22
C LYS A 992 5.08 -46.93 -17.78
N GLU A 993 3.91 -47.19 -17.18
CA GLU A 993 2.98 -46.15 -16.76
C GLU A 993 3.39 -45.49 -15.44
N LYS A 994 3.76 -46.29 -14.44
CA LYS A 994 3.95 -45.82 -13.06
C LYS A 994 5.41 -45.71 -12.64
N GLY A 995 6.34 -46.31 -13.39
CA GLY A 995 7.78 -46.32 -13.07
C GLY A 995 8.18 -47.23 -11.91
N GLU A 996 7.24 -47.85 -11.20
CA GLU A 996 7.46 -48.83 -10.13
C GLU A 996 6.32 -49.86 -10.04
N VAL A 997 6.60 -51.06 -9.53
CA VAL A 997 5.62 -52.14 -9.35
C VAL A 997 5.57 -52.53 -7.87
N ARG A 998 4.37 -52.59 -7.28
CA ARG A 998 4.17 -52.88 -5.85
C ARG A 998 4.07 -54.40 -5.59
N PRO A 999 4.66 -54.94 -4.50
CA PRO A 999 4.49 -56.34 -4.14
C PRO A 999 3.04 -56.69 -3.78
N ILE A 1000 2.53 -57.82 -4.28
CA ILE A 1000 1.16 -58.31 -4.09
C ILE A 1000 1.18 -59.64 -3.34
N LEU A 1001 0.35 -59.78 -2.29
CA LEU A 1001 0.09 -61.06 -1.62
C LEU A 1001 -0.96 -61.88 -2.39
N TYR A 1002 -0.59 -63.11 -2.70
CA TYR A 1002 -1.44 -64.15 -3.29
C TYR A 1002 -1.70 -65.21 -2.23
N GLU A 1003 -2.95 -65.35 -1.79
CA GLU A 1003 -3.33 -66.28 -0.73
C GLU A 1003 -3.21 -67.75 -1.16
N SER A 1004 -3.31 -68.00 -2.46
CA SER A 1004 -3.15 -69.32 -3.07
C SER A 1004 -2.45 -69.18 -4.42
N ALA A 1005 -1.29 -69.82 -4.55
CA ALA A 1005 -0.57 -69.99 -5.80
C ALA A 1005 0.05 -71.38 -5.82
N THR A 1006 0.20 -71.97 -7.00
CA THR A 1006 0.83 -73.29 -7.15
C THR A 1006 2.22 -73.14 -7.74
N ILE A 1007 3.22 -73.59 -7.01
CA ILE A 1007 4.63 -73.52 -7.42
C ILE A 1007 5.03 -74.90 -7.93
N LEU A 1008 5.63 -74.91 -9.12
CA LEU A 1008 6.20 -76.10 -9.75
C LEU A 1008 7.71 -75.92 -9.86
N PHE A 1009 8.43 -76.88 -9.30
CA PHE A 1009 9.87 -77.01 -9.47
C PHE A 1009 10.18 -78.27 -10.26
N THR A 1010 11.15 -78.16 -11.16
CA THR A 1010 11.79 -79.32 -11.78
C THR A 1010 13.28 -79.33 -11.49
N ASP A 1011 13.89 -80.50 -11.53
CA ASP A 1011 15.35 -80.69 -11.42
C ASP A 1011 15.80 -81.83 -12.31
N PHE A 1012 17.00 -81.69 -12.91
CA PHE A 1012 17.62 -82.75 -13.69
C PHE A 1012 18.52 -83.61 -12.81
N LYS A 1013 18.06 -84.83 -12.49
CA LYS A 1013 18.89 -85.75 -11.72
C LYS A 1013 20.13 -86.17 -12.50
N GLY A 1014 21.29 -86.06 -11.87
CA GLY A 1014 22.58 -86.44 -12.44
C GLY A 1014 23.19 -85.37 -13.35
N PHE A 1015 22.61 -84.16 -13.37
CA PHE A 1015 23.07 -83.04 -14.17
C PHE A 1015 24.57 -82.76 -14.02
N THR A 1016 25.09 -82.61 -12.79
CA THR A 1016 26.51 -82.29 -12.56
C THR A 1016 27.45 -83.34 -13.17
N GLN A 1017 27.12 -84.63 -13.08
CA GLN A 1017 27.95 -85.70 -13.64
C GLN A 1017 27.95 -85.68 -15.17
N ILE A 1018 26.80 -85.43 -15.79
CA ILE A 1018 26.70 -85.35 -17.26
C ILE A 1018 27.34 -84.05 -17.77
N ALA A 1019 27.18 -82.94 -17.03
CA ALA A 1019 27.78 -81.64 -17.33
C ALA A 1019 29.32 -81.68 -17.35
N GLU A 1020 29.96 -82.51 -16.51
CA GLU A 1020 31.42 -82.73 -16.53
C GLU A 1020 31.91 -83.46 -17.80
N THR A 1021 31.04 -84.22 -18.47
CA THR A 1021 31.39 -84.98 -19.69
C THR A 1021 31.08 -84.24 -20.98
N LEU A 1022 30.18 -83.25 -20.95
CA LEU A 1022 29.81 -82.45 -22.10
C LEU A 1022 30.71 -81.21 -22.23
N SER A 1023 30.91 -80.74 -23.46
CA SER A 1023 31.52 -79.43 -23.67
C SER A 1023 30.59 -78.34 -23.08
N PRO A 1024 31.12 -77.22 -22.56
CA PRO A 1024 30.27 -76.14 -22.05
C PRO A 1024 29.25 -75.63 -23.08
N SER A 1025 29.61 -75.59 -24.37
CA SER A 1025 28.72 -75.18 -25.46
C SER A 1025 27.59 -76.19 -25.71
N ASP A 1026 27.87 -77.48 -25.66
CA ASP A 1026 26.86 -78.50 -25.91
C ASP A 1026 25.94 -78.67 -24.70
N LEU A 1027 26.50 -78.55 -23.48
CA LEU A 1027 25.72 -78.49 -22.26
C LEU A 1027 24.71 -77.33 -22.29
N ILE A 1028 25.15 -76.12 -22.63
CA ILE A 1028 24.26 -74.95 -22.72
C ILE A 1028 23.21 -75.16 -23.80
N ARG A 1029 23.57 -75.71 -24.97
CA ARG A 1029 22.61 -75.97 -26.06
C ARG A 1029 21.53 -76.97 -25.67
N GLU A 1030 21.91 -78.04 -24.98
CA GLU A 1030 20.97 -79.05 -24.51
C GLU A 1030 20.06 -78.51 -23.40
N LEU A 1031 20.61 -77.70 -22.48
CA LEU A 1031 19.80 -76.99 -21.48
C LEU A 1031 18.82 -76.02 -22.14
N ASP A 1032 19.29 -75.22 -23.10
CA ASP A 1032 18.48 -74.24 -23.83
C ASP A 1032 17.36 -74.93 -24.61
N SER A 1033 17.63 -76.07 -25.25
CA SER A 1033 16.61 -76.85 -25.94
C SER A 1033 15.53 -77.38 -24.98
N CYS A 1034 15.92 -77.86 -23.80
CA CYS A 1034 14.96 -78.30 -22.80
C CYS A 1034 14.14 -77.14 -22.25
N PHE A 1035 14.79 -76.06 -21.83
CA PHE A 1035 14.10 -74.90 -21.25
C PHE A 1035 13.24 -74.15 -22.27
N THR A 1036 13.62 -74.09 -23.54
CA THR A 1036 12.76 -73.55 -24.61
C THR A 1036 11.47 -74.35 -24.72
N GLN A 1037 11.54 -75.67 -24.71
CA GLN A 1037 10.34 -76.50 -24.73
C GLN A 1037 9.52 -76.36 -23.44
N PHE A 1038 10.18 -76.19 -22.30
CA PHE A 1038 9.50 -75.96 -21.03
C PHE A 1038 8.76 -74.62 -21.04
N ASP A 1039 9.38 -73.56 -21.57
CA ASP A 1039 8.77 -72.25 -21.74
C ASP A 1039 7.47 -72.37 -22.56
N GLU A 1040 7.48 -73.11 -23.66
CA GLU A 1040 6.28 -73.35 -24.48
C GLU A 1040 5.16 -74.08 -23.72
N ILE A 1041 5.50 -75.13 -22.97
CA ILE A 1041 4.53 -75.93 -22.20
C ILE A 1041 3.93 -75.08 -21.07
N VAL A 1042 4.79 -74.39 -20.33
CA VAL A 1042 4.43 -73.51 -19.20
C VAL A 1042 3.55 -72.36 -19.69
N HIS A 1043 3.90 -71.74 -20.82
CA HIS A 1043 3.06 -70.73 -21.45
C HIS A 1043 1.68 -71.30 -21.86
N ARG A 1044 1.63 -72.49 -22.46
CA ARG A 1044 0.36 -73.11 -22.88
C ARG A 1044 -0.62 -73.29 -21.72
N TYR A 1045 -0.11 -73.62 -20.54
CA TYR A 1045 -0.89 -73.78 -19.31
C TYR A 1045 -0.97 -72.51 -18.46
N LYS A 1046 -0.61 -71.35 -19.03
CA LYS A 1046 -0.74 -70.03 -18.38
C LYS A 1046 -0.02 -69.95 -17.04
N LEU A 1047 1.09 -70.68 -16.92
CA LEU A 1047 1.99 -70.57 -15.80
C LEU A 1047 3.04 -69.51 -16.14
N GLU A 1048 3.44 -68.74 -15.15
CA GLU A 1048 4.48 -67.73 -15.33
C GLU A 1048 5.85 -68.34 -15.03
N LYS A 1049 6.79 -68.19 -15.96
CA LYS A 1049 8.19 -68.55 -15.74
C LYS A 1049 8.80 -67.52 -14.80
N LEU A 1050 9.37 -67.97 -13.69
CA LEU A 1050 10.05 -67.05 -12.77
C LEU A 1050 11.54 -67.01 -13.04
N LYS A 1051 12.19 -68.16 -12.96
CA LYS A 1051 13.63 -68.26 -13.20
C LYS A 1051 14.06 -69.71 -13.43
N THR A 1052 15.26 -69.84 -13.96
CA THR A 1052 16.04 -71.08 -13.93
C THR A 1052 17.10 -70.94 -12.84
N ILE A 1053 17.24 -71.95 -11.97
CA ILE A 1053 18.24 -71.98 -10.90
C ILE A 1053 19.20 -73.12 -11.22
N GLY A 1054 20.27 -72.82 -11.94
CA GLY A 1054 21.15 -73.86 -12.49
C GLY A 1054 20.40 -74.72 -13.50
N ASP A 1055 20.25 -76.00 -13.18
CA ASP A 1055 19.51 -77.03 -13.90
C ASP A 1055 18.04 -77.16 -13.49
N SER A 1056 17.61 -76.40 -12.48
CA SER A 1056 16.22 -76.38 -12.03
C SER A 1056 15.39 -75.33 -12.78
N TYR A 1057 14.17 -75.70 -13.16
CA TYR A 1057 13.18 -74.79 -13.74
C TYR A 1057 12.06 -74.50 -12.75
N MET A 1058 11.74 -73.22 -12.55
CA MET A 1058 10.72 -72.75 -11.63
C MET A 1058 9.63 -71.94 -12.35
N CYS A 1059 8.38 -72.37 -12.18
CA CYS A 1059 7.22 -71.61 -12.61
C CYS A 1059 6.12 -71.59 -11.53
N VAL A 1060 5.18 -70.66 -11.70
CA VAL A 1060 4.08 -70.46 -10.77
C VAL A 1060 2.76 -70.31 -11.52
N GLY A 1061 1.71 -70.94 -11.02
CA GLY A 1061 0.34 -70.75 -11.46
C GLY A 1061 -0.42 -69.81 -10.52
N GLY A 1062 -1.31 -68.98 -11.10
CA GLY A 1062 -2.15 -68.03 -10.37
C GLY A 1062 -1.49 -66.66 -10.11
N ILE A 1063 -0.35 -66.39 -10.77
CA ILE A 1063 0.44 -65.15 -10.72
C ILE A 1063 0.96 -64.87 -12.14
N PRO A 1064 0.98 -63.59 -12.61
CA PRO A 1064 0.53 -62.38 -11.93
C PRO A 1064 -1.01 -62.29 -11.82
N ALA A 1065 -1.73 -62.92 -12.74
CA ALA A 1065 -3.19 -62.98 -12.73
C ALA A 1065 -3.69 -64.12 -11.82
N LYS A 1066 -4.49 -63.76 -10.81
CA LYS A 1066 -5.17 -64.72 -9.93
C LYS A 1066 -6.16 -65.54 -10.76
N ASN A 1067 -6.02 -66.86 -10.74
CA ASN A 1067 -7.01 -67.77 -11.28
C ASN A 1067 -7.37 -68.82 -10.21
N ARG A 1068 -8.42 -69.62 -10.43
CA ARG A 1068 -8.80 -70.72 -9.51
C ARG A 1068 -8.27 -72.08 -9.96
N THR A 1069 -7.86 -72.19 -11.22
CA THR A 1069 -7.39 -73.42 -11.85
C THR A 1069 -5.89 -73.66 -11.69
N HIS A 1070 -5.13 -72.74 -11.08
CA HIS A 1070 -3.66 -72.79 -11.02
C HIS A 1070 -3.07 -74.14 -10.61
N ALA A 1071 -3.71 -74.86 -9.68
CA ALA A 1071 -3.27 -76.17 -9.25
C ALA A 1071 -3.46 -77.25 -10.34
N ILE A 1072 -4.58 -77.19 -11.06
CA ILE A 1072 -4.90 -78.07 -12.19
C ILE A 1072 -3.95 -77.77 -13.36
N ASP A 1073 -3.74 -76.49 -13.67
CA ASP A 1073 -2.87 -76.02 -14.74
C ASP A 1073 -1.42 -76.49 -14.52
N ALA A 1074 -0.91 -76.34 -13.29
CA ALA A 1074 0.41 -76.83 -12.91
C ALA A 1074 0.53 -78.35 -13.01
N CYS A 1075 -0.51 -79.11 -12.65
CA CYS A 1075 -0.50 -80.57 -12.77
C CYS A 1075 -0.51 -81.03 -14.24
N LEU A 1076 -1.29 -80.38 -15.11
CA LEU A 1076 -1.26 -80.66 -16.56
C LEU A 1076 0.11 -80.36 -17.17
N ALA A 1077 0.67 -79.18 -16.85
CA ALA A 1077 2.01 -78.81 -17.30
C ALA A 1077 3.06 -79.82 -16.83
N ALA A 1078 3.01 -80.25 -15.58
CA ALA A 1078 3.94 -81.25 -15.06
C ALA A 1078 3.85 -82.60 -15.79
N LEU A 1079 2.65 -83.07 -16.12
CA LEU A 1079 2.47 -84.30 -16.90
C LEU A 1079 3.02 -84.15 -18.33
N GLU A 1080 2.81 -83.01 -18.99
CA GLU A 1080 3.37 -82.76 -20.33
C GLU A 1080 4.91 -82.63 -20.29
N LEU A 1081 5.46 -81.91 -19.32
CA LEU A 1081 6.91 -81.82 -19.08
C LEU A 1081 7.53 -83.20 -18.84
N GLN A 1082 6.90 -84.03 -18.01
CA GLN A 1082 7.33 -85.40 -17.76
C GLN A 1082 7.27 -86.24 -19.04
N ALA A 1083 6.21 -86.14 -19.82
CA ALA A 1083 6.05 -86.86 -21.08
C ALA A 1083 7.13 -86.49 -22.11
N PHE A 1084 7.41 -85.19 -22.27
CA PHE A 1084 8.48 -84.69 -23.13
C PHE A 1084 9.85 -85.23 -22.70
N MET A 1085 10.18 -85.17 -21.41
CA MET A 1085 11.46 -85.69 -20.91
C MET A 1085 11.58 -87.20 -21.10
N ASN A 1086 10.50 -87.96 -20.92
CA ASN A 1086 10.48 -89.40 -21.16
C ASN A 1086 10.67 -89.74 -22.65
N GLN A 1087 10.08 -88.94 -23.55
CA GLN A 1087 10.27 -89.09 -24.99
C GLN A 1087 11.71 -88.76 -25.41
N MET A 1088 12.26 -87.65 -24.91
CA MET A 1088 13.65 -87.26 -25.15
C MET A 1088 14.62 -88.32 -24.65
N GLN A 1089 14.39 -88.86 -23.44
CA GLN A 1089 15.16 -89.98 -22.90
C GLN A 1089 15.10 -91.20 -23.84
N SER A 1090 13.92 -91.54 -24.35
CA SER A 1090 13.74 -92.70 -25.23
C SER A 1090 14.51 -92.56 -26.55
N ILE A 1091 14.43 -91.37 -27.18
CA ILE A 1091 15.14 -91.07 -28.42
C ILE A 1091 16.65 -91.06 -28.21
N LYS A 1092 17.14 -90.35 -27.18
CA LYS A 1092 18.59 -90.26 -26.91
C LYS A 1092 19.18 -91.61 -26.54
N LYS A 1093 18.45 -92.44 -25.78
CA LYS A 1093 18.87 -93.80 -25.45
C LYS A 1093 19.02 -94.67 -26.70
N GLN A 1094 18.12 -94.55 -27.69
CA GLN A 1094 18.24 -95.26 -28.97
C GLN A 1094 19.44 -94.80 -29.80
N LEU A 1095 19.80 -93.51 -29.70
CA LEU A 1095 20.95 -92.91 -30.37
C LEU A 1095 22.28 -93.08 -29.60
N GLY A 1096 22.25 -93.70 -28.42
CA GLY A 1096 23.44 -93.87 -27.57
C GLY A 1096 23.96 -92.57 -26.95
N LEU A 1097 23.15 -91.51 -26.89
CA LEU A 1097 23.50 -90.21 -26.34
C LEU A 1097 23.16 -90.10 -24.85
N PRO A 1098 23.91 -89.31 -24.06
CA PRO A 1098 23.58 -89.04 -22.67
C PRO A 1098 22.27 -88.28 -22.56
N TYR A 1099 21.45 -88.60 -21.55
CA TYR A 1099 20.16 -87.97 -21.31
C TYR A 1099 19.98 -87.66 -19.83
N TRP A 1100 19.18 -86.63 -19.53
CA TRP A 1100 18.76 -86.31 -18.17
C TRP A 1100 17.42 -86.94 -17.84
N GLN A 1101 17.24 -87.21 -16.56
CA GLN A 1101 15.93 -87.57 -16.02
C GLN A 1101 15.47 -86.45 -15.10
N MET A 1102 14.17 -86.23 -15.05
CA MET A 1102 13.60 -85.10 -14.33
C MET A 1102 12.85 -85.55 -13.09
N ARG A 1103 12.93 -84.74 -12.04
CA ARG A 1103 12.02 -84.76 -10.89
C ARG A 1103 11.12 -83.54 -10.98
N ILE A 1104 9.86 -83.70 -10.56
CA ILE A 1104 8.91 -82.60 -10.50
C ILE A 1104 8.26 -82.56 -9.12
N GLY A 1105 8.26 -81.39 -8.50
CA GLY A 1105 7.60 -81.13 -7.22
C GLY A 1105 6.60 -80.01 -7.34
N ILE A 1106 5.38 -80.23 -6.83
CA ILE A 1106 4.30 -79.25 -6.89
C ILE A 1106 3.71 -79.03 -5.50
N HIS A 1107 3.65 -77.78 -5.07
CA HIS A 1107 2.98 -77.39 -3.84
C HIS A 1107 2.13 -76.14 -4.03
N THR A 1108 1.00 -76.11 -3.33
CA THR A 1108 0.07 -74.98 -3.32
C THR A 1108 0.04 -74.31 -1.96
N GLY A 1109 0.23 -72.98 -1.93
CA GLY A 1109 0.16 -72.18 -0.72
C GLY A 1109 0.32 -70.68 -0.98
N PRO A 1110 0.31 -69.84 0.07
CA PRO A 1110 0.41 -68.39 -0.06
C PRO A 1110 1.83 -67.92 -0.43
N VAL A 1111 1.92 -66.90 -1.29
CA VAL A 1111 3.17 -66.25 -1.72
C VAL A 1111 2.98 -64.75 -1.97
N ILE A 1112 4.07 -63.98 -1.94
CA ILE A 1112 4.11 -62.57 -2.35
C ILE A 1112 4.83 -62.48 -3.69
N GLY A 1113 4.23 -61.85 -4.72
CA GLY A 1113 4.86 -61.59 -6.01
C GLY A 1113 5.23 -60.12 -6.20
N GLY A 1114 6.31 -59.81 -6.90
CA GLY A 1114 6.73 -58.43 -7.19
C GLY A 1114 8.00 -58.30 -8.03
N VAL A 1115 8.33 -57.07 -8.44
CA VAL A 1115 9.55 -56.76 -9.22
C VAL A 1115 10.66 -56.25 -8.31
N ILE A 1116 11.87 -56.77 -8.51
CA ILE A 1116 13.09 -56.32 -7.82
C ILE A 1116 14.13 -55.80 -8.82
N GLY A 1117 14.93 -54.82 -8.38
CA GLY A 1117 16.04 -54.24 -9.15
C GLY A 1117 15.74 -52.88 -9.79
N LYS A 1118 16.77 -52.03 -9.95
CA LYS A 1118 16.66 -50.69 -10.60
C LYS A 1118 17.24 -50.61 -12.01
N LYS A 1119 18.17 -51.51 -12.34
CA LYS A 1119 18.85 -51.57 -13.66
C LYS A 1119 18.59 -52.88 -14.41
N LYS A 1120 18.33 -53.95 -13.66
CA LYS A 1120 17.92 -55.27 -14.17
C LYS A 1120 16.65 -55.62 -13.40
N PHE A 1121 15.50 -55.30 -13.97
CA PHE A 1121 14.21 -55.64 -13.38
C PHE A 1121 13.99 -57.15 -13.51
N ALA A 1122 13.58 -57.81 -12.43
CA ALA A 1122 13.19 -59.21 -12.42
C ALA A 1122 11.91 -59.38 -11.60
N PHE A 1123 10.91 -60.07 -12.17
CA PHE A 1123 9.69 -60.44 -11.47
C PHE A 1123 9.88 -61.79 -10.76
N ASP A 1124 9.50 -61.88 -9.49
CA ASP A 1124 9.76 -63.06 -8.66
C ASP A 1124 8.69 -63.24 -7.56
N VAL A 1125 8.67 -64.42 -6.92
CA VAL A 1125 7.75 -64.74 -5.82
C VAL A 1125 8.49 -65.23 -4.56
N TRP A 1126 8.00 -64.83 -3.40
CA TRP A 1126 8.58 -65.15 -2.10
C TRP A 1126 7.52 -65.71 -1.14
N GLY A 1127 7.87 -66.78 -0.43
CA GLY A 1127 6.98 -67.37 0.57
C GLY A 1127 7.43 -68.76 1.00
N ASP A 1128 6.86 -69.25 2.09
CA ASP A 1128 7.13 -70.60 2.58
C ASP A 1128 6.69 -71.70 1.59
N ALA A 1129 5.65 -71.43 0.80
CA ALA A 1129 5.17 -72.34 -0.23
C ALA A 1129 6.23 -72.64 -1.31
N VAL A 1130 7.05 -71.65 -1.68
CA VAL A 1130 8.17 -71.81 -2.63
C VAL A 1130 9.19 -72.81 -2.11
N ASN A 1131 9.60 -72.63 -0.85
CA ASN A 1131 10.57 -73.53 -0.20
C ASN A 1131 10.01 -74.94 -0.04
N THR A 1132 8.71 -75.06 0.18
CA THR A 1132 8.03 -76.37 0.30
C THR A 1132 7.98 -77.07 -1.05
N ALA A 1133 7.63 -76.38 -2.14
CA ALA A 1133 7.63 -76.96 -3.49
C ALA A 1133 9.01 -77.50 -3.92
N SER A 1134 10.09 -76.74 -3.69
CA SER A 1134 11.46 -77.20 -3.94
C SER A 1134 11.84 -78.44 -3.12
N ARG A 1135 11.32 -78.57 -1.89
CA ARG A 1135 11.53 -79.79 -1.07
C ARG A 1135 10.73 -80.98 -1.58
N LEU A 1136 9.56 -80.75 -2.18
CA LEU A 1136 8.78 -81.80 -2.81
C LEU A 1136 9.45 -82.34 -4.07
N GLU A 1137 10.09 -81.46 -4.85
CA GLU A 1137 10.89 -81.85 -5.99
C GLU A 1137 12.05 -82.74 -5.51
N SER A 1138 12.89 -82.22 -4.62
CA SER A 1138 14.09 -82.92 -4.17
C SER A 1138 13.81 -84.24 -3.41
N GLY A 1139 12.68 -84.30 -2.69
CA GLY A 1139 12.17 -85.52 -2.06
C GLY A 1139 11.39 -86.47 -2.99
N GLY A 1140 11.21 -86.07 -4.26
CA GLY A 1140 10.48 -86.79 -5.29
C GLY A 1140 11.27 -87.93 -5.93
N GLU A 1141 10.55 -88.81 -6.61
CA GLU A 1141 11.11 -89.91 -7.38
C GLU A 1141 11.33 -89.51 -8.83
N VAL A 1142 12.39 -90.08 -9.43
CA VAL A 1142 12.79 -89.75 -10.80
C VAL A 1142 11.72 -90.18 -11.79
N GLY A 1143 11.37 -89.29 -12.71
CA GLY A 1143 10.35 -89.56 -13.71
C GLY A 1143 8.94 -89.62 -13.14
N LYS A 1144 8.72 -89.24 -11.86
CA LYS A 1144 7.39 -89.09 -11.25
C LYS A 1144 7.12 -87.63 -10.89
N VAL A 1145 5.84 -87.27 -10.83
CA VAL A 1145 5.39 -85.95 -10.39
C VAL A 1145 4.92 -86.07 -8.94
N ASN A 1146 5.60 -85.38 -8.04
CA ASN A 1146 5.35 -85.42 -6.60
C ASN A 1146 4.55 -84.18 -6.17
N ILE A 1147 3.39 -84.38 -5.54
CA ILE A 1147 2.49 -83.30 -5.12
C ILE A 1147 2.22 -83.35 -3.62
N SER A 1148 2.01 -82.17 -3.02
CA SER A 1148 1.67 -82.04 -1.60
C SER A 1148 0.21 -82.39 -1.32
N GLN A 1149 -0.12 -82.66 -0.05
CA GLN A 1149 -1.51 -82.72 0.43
C GLN A 1149 -2.36 -81.51 -0.05
N ASN A 1150 -1.85 -80.29 0.13
CA ASN A 1150 -2.56 -79.06 -0.26
C ASN A 1150 -2.87 -79.00 -1.77
N THR A 1151 -1.96 -79.52 -2.59
CA THR A 1151 -2.19 -79.59 -4.04
C THR A 1151 -3.18 -80.70 -4.36
N PHE A 1152 -3.03 -81.88 -3.74
CA PHE A 1152 -3.93 -83.02 -3.90
C PHE A 1152 -5.38 -82.63 -3.61
N GLU A 1153 -5.66 -81.92 -2.51
CA GLU A 1153 -7.02 -81.48 -2.15
C GLU A 1153 -7.69 -80.60 -3.21
N LEU A 1154 -6.91 -79.90 -4.02
CA LEU A 1154 -7.43 -79.04 -5.10
C LEU A 1154 -7.58 -79.75 -6.44
N VAL A 1155 -6.95 -80.92 -6.61
CA VAL A 1155 -6.86 -81.59 -7.92
C VAL A 1155 -7.34 -83.03 -7.92
N ASP A 1156 -7.61 -83.65 -6.76
CA ASP A 1156 -8.03 -85.05 -6.65
C ASP A 1156 -9.22 -85.35 -7.56
N ASP A 1157 -10.15 -84.42 -7.65
CA ASP A 1157 -11.34 -84.45 -8.50
C ASP A 1157 -11.10 -84.64 -10.00
N PHE A 1158 -9.88 -84.39 -10.50
CA PHE A 1158 -9.52 -84.44 -11.91
C PHE A 1158 -8.47 -85.51 -12.21
N PHE A 1159 -7.59 -85.78 -11.25
CA PHE A 1159 -6.41 -86.59 -11.47
C PHE A 1159 -6.43 -87.89 -10.66
N LYS A 1160 -5.81 -88.92 -11.23
CA LYS A 1160 -5.49 -90.15 -10.53
C LYS A 1160 -4.18 -89.94 -9.79
N THR A 1161 -4.21 -90.15 -8.48
CA THR A 1161 -3.06 -89.97 -7.59
C THR A 1161 -2.85 -91.21 -6.72
N GLU A 1162 -1.58 -91.47 -6.38
CA GLU A 1162 -1.16 -92.56 -5.51
C GLU A 1162 -0.61 -91.97 -4.20
N TYR A 1163 -1.18 -92.36 -3.06
CA TYR A 1163 -0.71 -91.89 -1.75
C TYR A 1163 0.63 -92.54 -1.38
N ARG A 1164 1.64 -91.71 -1.11
CA ARG A 1164 3.02 -92.15 -0.82
C ARG A 1164 3.30 -92.33 0.69
N GLY A 1165 2.34 -92.00 1.55
CA GLY A 1165 2.59 -91.89 2.99
C GLY A 1165 3.18 -90.53 3.38
N THR A 1166 3.57 -90.42 4.65
CA THR A 1166 4.19 -89.20 5.18
C THR A 1166 5.71 -89.29 5.09
N VAL A 1167 6.33 -88.32 4.42
CA VAL A 1167 7.78 -88.27 4.18
C VAL A 1167 8.40 -87.18 5.07
N PRO A 1168 9.54 -87.42 5.74
CA PRO A 1168 10.20 -86.39 6.54
C PRO A 1168 10.74 -85.29 5.64
N VAL A 1169 10.26 -84.06 5.84
CA VAL A 1169 10.71 -82.86 5.15
C VAL A 1169 11.50 -82.00 6.14
N LYS A 1170 12.75 -81.66 5.76
CA LYS A 1170 13.67 -80.87 6.59
C LYS A 1170 12.97 -79.61 7.12
N ASN A 1171 13.00 -79.37 8.43
CA ASN A 1171 12.36 -78.24 9.13
C ASN A 1171 10.82 -78.14 8.99
N LYS A 1172 10.13 -79.20 8.54
CA LYS A 1172 8.65 -79.25 8.40
C LYS A 1172 7.99 -80.48 9.02
N GLY A 1173 8.77 -81.39 9.61
CA GLY A 1173 8.25 -82.64 10.16
C GLY A 1173 7.90 -83.63 9.04
N TYR A 1174 6.86 -84.44 9.25
CA TYR A 1174 6.38 -85.42 8.26
C TYR A 1174 5.23 -84.82 7.45
N MET A 1175 5.34 -84.85 6.11
CA MET A 1175 4.33 -84.31 5.21
C MET A 1175 3.75 -85.42 4.34
N ALA A 1176 2.42 -85.46 4.24
CA ALA A 1176 1.71 -86.33 3.30
C ALA A 1176 2.01 -85.92 1.86
N MET A 1177 2.42 -86.89 1.05
CA MET A 1177 2.76 -86.69 -0.36
C MET A 1177 2.02 -87.69 -1.24
N TYR A 1178 1.81 -87.30 -2.49
CA TYR A 1178 1.11 -88.09 -3.50
C TYR A 1178 1.91 -88.09 -4.80
N PHE A 1179 1.90 -89.21 -5.51
CA PHE A 1179 2.33 -89.21 -6.91
C PHE A 1179 1.15 -88.94 -7.82
N LEU A 1180 1.33 -87.99 -8.73
CA LEU A 1180 0.39 -87.71 -9.80
C LEU A 1180 0.68 -88.67 -10.96
N GLU A 1181 -0.25 -89.57 -11.27
CA GLU A 1181 -0.08 -90.58 -12.32
C GLU A 1181 -0.62 -90.13 -13.67
N GLY A 1182 -1.71 -89.37 -13.66
CA GLY A 1182 -2.41 -88.92 -14.86
C GLY A 1182 -3.80 -88.39 -14.52
N LEU A 1183 -4.57 -88.10 -15.54
CA LEU A 1183 -6.01 -87.79 -15.46
C LEU A 1183 -6.80 -89.05 -15.10
N ARG A 1184 -7.91 -88.88 -14.36
CA ARG A 1184 -8.87 -89.98 -14.17
C ARG A 1184 -9.44 -90.42 -15.52
N GLU A 1185 -9.76 -91.70 -15.68
CA GLU A 1185 -10.13 -92.29 -16.98
C GLU A 1185 -11.28 -91.54 -17.67
N GLU A 1186 -12.29 -91.13 -16.91
CA GLU A 1186 -13.45 -90.36 -17.39
C GLU A 1186 -13.10 -88.97 -17.96
N TYR A 1187 -11.93 -88.42 -17.60
CA TYR A 1187 -11.43 -87.13 -18.05
C TYR A 1187 -10.32 -87.23 -19.09
N SER A 1188 -9.87 -88.44 -19.42
CA SER A 1188 -8.81 -88.65 -20.41
C SER A 1188 -9.35 -89.05 -21.78
N LEU A 1189 -8.68 -88.58 -22.84
CA LEU A 1189 -8.93 -89.00 -24.22
C LEU A 1189 -8.10 -90.23 -24.60
N THR A 1190 -6.84 -90.28 -24.17
CA THR A 1190 -5.87 -91.35 -24.46
C THR A 1190 -4.83 -91.46 -23.33
N ASP A 1191 -4.64 -92.67 -22.81
CA ASP A 1191 -3.59 -93.08 -21.85
C ASP A 1191 -3.42 -92.21 -20.59
N GLY A 1192 -4.50 -91.57 -20.12
CA GLY A 1192 -4.48 -90.79 -18.88
C GLY A 1192 -3.74 -89.45 -18.98
N LYS A 1193 -3.31 -89.00 -20.17
CA LYS A 1193 -2.45 -87.80 -20.31
C LYS A 1193 -3.08 -86.63 -21.02
N VAL A 1194 -3.99 -86.90 -21.95
CA VAL A 1194 -4.66 -85.87 -22.73
C VAL A 1194 -6.07 -85.65 -22.18
N PRO A 1195 -6.48 -84.41 -21.85
CA PRO A 1195 -7.83 -84.13 -21.39
C PRO A 1195 -8.88 -84.33 -22.51
N ASN A 1196 -10.03 -84.89 -22.15
CA ASN A 1196 -11.17 -85.01 -23.07
C ASN A 1196 -12.15 -83.83 -22.92
N LYS A 1197 -13.26 -83.89 -23.67
CA LYS A 1197 -14.27 -82.83 -23.64
C LYS A 1197 -14.91 -82.64 -22.26
N ILE A 1198 -15.15 -83.73 -21.52
CA ILE A 1198 -15.77 -83.69 -20.18
C ILE A 1198 -14.83 -82.99 -19.19
N PHE A 1199 -13.52 -83.25 -19.28
CA PHE A 1199 -12.52 -82.51 -18.51
C PHE A 1199 -12.65 -81.02 -18.76
N HIS A 1200 -12.69 -80.59 -20.02
CA HIS A 1200 -12.76 -79.16 -20.36
C HIS A 1200 -14.06 -78.51 -19.87
N GLU A 1201 -15.20 -79.20 -19.96
CA GLU A 1201 -16.48 -78.70 -19.40
C GLU A 1201 -16.40 -78.50 -17.88
N LYS A 1202 -15.83 -79.46 -17.15
CA LYS A 1202 -15.63 -79.33 -15.70
C LYS A 1202 -14.59 -78.27 -15.36
N TYR A 1203 -13.46 -78.22 -16.07
CA TYR A 1203 -12.40 -77.22 -15.91
C TYR A 1203 -12.93 -75.79 -16.10
N LEU A 1204 -13.77 -75.57 -17.12
CA LEU A 1204 -14.41 -74.28 -17.37
C LEU A 1204 -15.38 -73.84 -16.26
N SER A 1205 -15.89 -74.75 -15.43
CA SER A 1205 -16.70 -74.38 -14.26
C SER A 1205 -15.88 -73.80 -13.10
N PHE A 1206 -14.56 -74.03 -13.09
CA PHE A 1206 -13.63 -73.45 -12.12
C PHE A 1206 -12.99 -72.16 -12.63
N TYR A 1207 -12.99 -71.94 -13.95
CA TYR A 1207 -12.57 -70.70 -14.60
C TYR A 1207 -13.62 -69.61 -14.41
#